data_AF-A0A9E4AFP4-F1
#
_entry.id   AF-A0A9E4AFP4-F1
#
_cell.length_a   1.000
_cell.length_b   1.000
_cell.length_c   1.000
_cell.angle_alpha   90.00
_cell.angle_beta   90.00
_cell.angle_gamma   90.00
#
_symmetry.space_group_name_H-M   'P 1'
#
loop_
_entity.id
_entity.type
_entity.pdbx_description
1 polymer ?
#
loop_
_entity_poly.entity_id
_entity_poly.type
_entity_poly.pdbx_seq_one_letter_code
_entity_poly.pdbx_strand_id
1 'polypeptide(L)'
;MLSATYRITSNTISTNFADLYPDTSTRFNLILRLPIKLGYYLFCFFLFGICLSTHPIEAAEDETIDTPHSTFFREQTQNPPLTSSQTFSFDDVYRLELNLDIPGNIRIVAIDNKEGDKGMISVTLEKRVREHNPFLTVLTKNFLENISLTGTKKDGTLQLNSQLPPEADKAILENQSEYEIKKQLHLSYVIMTPPDVSVQLKVKNGNVYIHHLRGKIEIANEMGRVHLDETLGNYQVEVQQGGIHGKILLAPGQNKITTNNGSIDLTVLDELAAPLDLTALGDGIGLLLPDNYAADVELKSEKQRYIINLPSEIDNNVGVINGGGPLLRLTATDAISVLSNPRLRNQSENSKSTSQKELTSTELVQPIPQTAQSPTIDGNLSETAWLNAAALTPFRNPTGTETAENPTDVYLMWDKDKLYIGARAYIQDKQVPRVSQTQLDSPIWEDESVEILLDMNPETEAYLHLVINPIGGLFDQWVQKVGFPNFRFAPSNAQRKTIDDSVEQFKGDSSWTSDAKVATKINTNFWSFEIAIPRKYERKQGIGAWLFNVHRKAQVKSVIGEDLNPTVERKYSYWSPFYDEEYPWWPHWKEGMGTLKLVEDQSPTIESFEVSEKFKVTAVEIEGNNTIPTDVVLEQIPIVPGNTFTNEQLARLIAELENFDWFQKVQLRTVVLGTDEPKSPLDNLSDTFLRDQGSDDIHQGKNQQLPNTEPLEVTVQINVTEAPVKFANKIKINRHRSFPAQFIKNWFDLSPRYFADTNIKLKQRMIADFYVNRGYPFAKVTYEFVNDTLQYNVNEGYLDEIRFTGNRRISHSELTSAINISTEEVYFHSLGQARINQLDKKLSDSNEAFKSIRDWRVQREGGKNVLIVDIEEQPFIKPGWYPILGFNRVHGLVLGAGGTLSTHFTGEEQLFGSVSGGFSSKIWNYSFGVEKSFFKRYPLAMGIGFFKLTDISSNAYRLLPAEANLTAAVYGTALEDYYQRQGEQIWVSQMFGTSSLMRLEFTQEDHDNLSKSTDWSYLDRNLIKRGNARIDRGHLKAISFGYTFDTRDQKSTITRPQNLGSYLLPWPNERTRRGWRGHLGIEIAGASLGGEWTFNLYKFELVRYTPLFGPHHLNFRLSGDYSNAPLPRQRLLYLGGATTLRGYGFNTFAGDKRILLNLEYRFLQETRINTDVDAVLGWALSSFFDIGQVWQSDENPFSDFSIEKFKSSIGVGVSFFISPPIDFQPLSTSIEIAVPLNIAYSLRTPRIIWRLERMF
;
A
#
# COMPACT_ATOMS: atom_id res chain seq x y z
N MET A 1 6.51 4.26 -25.10
CA MET A 1 6.18 3.11 -25.98
C MET A 1 5.78 3.50 -27.41
N LEU A 2 4.72 4.30 -27.64
CA LEU A 2 4.21 4.63 -29.00
C LEU A 2 5.30 5.12 -30.00
N SER A 3 6.22 5.99 -29.56
CA SER A 3 7.36 6.44 -30.38
C SER A 3 8.30 5.30 -30.80
N ALA A 4 8.50 4.29 -29.95
CA ALA A 4 9.29 3.10 -30.28
C ALA A 4 8.54 2.20 -31.28
N THR A 5 7.24 1.98 -31.09
CA THR A 5 6.40 1.24 -32.04
C THR A 5 6.36 1.93 -33.42
N TYR A 6 6.27 3.27 -33.45
CA TYR A 6 6.39 4.06 -34.68
C TYR A 6 7.75 3.82 -35.36
N ARG A 7 8.87 3.96 -34.64
CA ARG A 7 10.23 3.73 -35.19
C ARG A 7 10.41 2.32 -35.76
N ILE A 8 9.94 1.30 -35.03
CA ILE A 8 10.00 -0.11 -35.47
C ILE A 8 9.20 -0.27 -36.76
N THR A 9 7.90 0.11 -36.76
CA THR A 9 7.02 -0.06 -37.93
C THR A 9 7.51 0.73 -39.14
N SER A 10 8.03 1.96 -38.96
CA SER A 10 8.57 2.76 -40.06
C SER A 10 9.85 2.17 -40.65
N ASN A 11 10.71 1.59 -39.80
CA ASN A 11 11.96 0.99 -40.25
C ASN A 11 11.71 -0.34 -40.97
N THR A 12 10.91 -1.23 -40.38
CA THR A 12 10.57 -2.54 -40.98
C THR A 12 9.81 -2.42 -42.31
N ILE A 13 8.98 -1.39 -42.49
CA ILE A 13 8.35 -1.12 -43.79
C ILE A 13 9.36 -0.54 -44.78
N SER A 14 10.25 0.38 -44.36
CA SER A 14 11.19 1.00 -45.31
C SER A 14 12.36 0.11 -45.75
N THR A 15 12.83 -0.83 -44.91
CA THR A 15 13.89 -1.78 -45.30
C THR A 15 13.36 -2.78 -46.33
N ASN A 16 12.32 -3.54 -45.99
CA ASN A 16 11.79 -4.58 -46.87
C ASN A 16 11.26 -4.06 -48.21
N PHE A 17 10.82 -2.80 -48.30
CA PHE A 17 10.30 -2.22 -49.55
C PHE A 17 11.38 -1.55 -50.41
N ALA A 18 12.49 -1.08 -49.81
CA ALA A 18 13.63 -0.52 -50.54
C ALA A 18 14.35 -1.61 -51.36
N ASP A 19 14.45 -2.82 -50.80
CA ASP A 19 15.06 -3.98 -51.46
C ASP A 19 14.22 -4.52 -52.64
N LEU A 20 12.91 -4.23 -52.67
CA LEU A 20 11.98 -4.71 -53.71
C LEU A 20 11.76 -3.72 -54.86
N TYR A 21 11.79 -2.40 -54.62
CA TYR A 21 11.51 -1.38 -55.66
C TYR A 21 12.32 -0.07 -55.49
N PRO A 22 13.63 -0.07 -55.81
CA PRO A 22 14.53 1.05 -55.52
C PRO A 22 14.09 2.39 -56.13
N ASP A 23 13.67 2.41 -57.41
CA ASP A 23 13.34 3.64 -58.16
C ASP A 23 12.03 4.34 -57.75
N THR A 24 11.20 3.71 -56.90
CA THR A 24 9.95 4.31 -56.40
C THR A 24 10.01 4.72 -54.92
N SER A 25 11.10 4.37 -54.24
CA SER A 25 11.30 4.52 -52.80
C SER A 25 11.04 5.95 -52.27
N THR A 26 11.41 6.99 -53.01
CA THR A 26 11.30 8.39 -52.54
C THR A 26 9.86 8.89 -52.51
N ARG A 27 9.03 8.54 -53.51
CA ARG A 27 7.60 8.89 -53.52
C ARG A 27 6.81 8.01 -52.56
N PHE A 28 7.15 6.72 -52.46
CA PHE A 28 6.47 5.78 -51.57
C PHE A 28 6.70 6.12 -50.09
N ASN A 29 7.94 6.48 -49.71
CA ASN A 29 8.24 6.97 -48.35
C ASN A 29 7.45 8.24 -48.00
N LEU A 30 7.27 9.18 -48.93
CA LEU A 30 6.50 10.39 -48.67
C LEU A 30 5.00 10.10 -48.49
N ILE A 31 4.44 9.18 -49.29
CA ILE A 31 3.01 8.83 -49.27
C ILE A 31 2.64 8.00 -48.02
N LEU A 32 3.55 7.22 -47.44
CA LEU A 32 3.28 6.43 -46.23
C LEU A 32 3.79 7.08 -44.92
N ARG A 33 4.98 7.69 -44.91
CA ARG A 33 5.50 8.31 -43.68
C ARG A 33 4.70 9.55 -43.29
N LEU A 34 4.26 10.38 -44.25
CA LEU A 34 3.49 11.58 -43.89
C LEU A 34 2.16 11.22 -43.22
N PRO A 35 1.34 10.27 -43.72
CA PRO A 35 0.16 9.80 -43.01
C PRO A 35 0.45 9.12 -41.67
N ILE A 36 1.38 8.15 -41.60
CA ILE A 36 1.64 7.45 -40.34
C ILE A 36 2.13 8.44 -39.26
N LYS A 37 2.95 9.43 -39.64
CA LYS A 37 3.44 10.47 -38.74
C LYS A 37 2.36 11.50 -38.38
N LEU A 38 1.52 11.91 -39.33
CA LEU A 38 0.40 12.81 -39.08
C LEU A 38 -0.68 12.13 -38.21
N GLY A 39 -0.86 10.81 -38.33
CA GLY A 39 -1.78 10.02 -37.51
C GLY A 39 -1.27 9.74 -36.11
N TYR A 40 0.04 9.52 -35.97
CA TYR A 40 0.72 9.59 -34.69
C TYR A 40 0.48 10.94 -34.02
N TYR A 41 0.72 12.06 -34.72
CA TYR A 41 0.49 13.39 -34.15
C TYR A 41 -0.99 13.68 -33.86
N LEU A 42 -1.94 13.28 -34.72
CA LEU A 42 -3.37 13.42 -34.45
C LEU A 42 -3.83 12.56 -33.27
N PHE A 43 -3.29 11.35 -33.10
CA PHE A 43 -3.55 10.50 -31.95
C PHE A 43 -2.98 11.09 -30.66
N CYS A 44 -1.74 11.60 -30.70
CA CYS A 44 -1.15 12.36 -29.60
C CYS A 44 -1.94 13.64 -29.29
N PHE A 45 -2.42 14.37 -30.30
CA PHE A 45 -3.24 15.58 -30.15
C PHE A 45 -4.65 15.28 -29.64
N PHE A 46 -5.20 14.09 -29.94
CA PHE A 46 -6.47 13.62 -29.35
C PHE A 46 -6.28 13.13 -27.92
N LEU A 47 -5.17 12.46 -27.60
CA LEU A 47 -4.77 12.17 -26.21
C LEU A 47 -4.61 13.47 -25.42
N PHE A 48 -3.90 14.47 -25.98
CA PHE A 48 -3.78 15.81 -25.42
C PHE A 48 -5.16 16.48 -25.27
N GLY A 49 -6.05 16.33 -26.25
CA GLY A 49 -7.43 16.83 -26.22
C GLY A 49 -8.33 16.17 -25.17
N ILE A 50 -8.11 14.87 -24.88
CA ILE A 50 -8.78 14.14 -23.81
C ILE A 50 -8.25 14.61 -22.46
N CYS A 51 -6.94 14.75 -22.30
CA CYS A 51 -6.35 15.39 -21.11
C CYS A 51 -6.84 16.85 -20.93
N LEU A 52 -7.10 17.58 -22.02
CA LEU A 52 -7.67 18.94 -21.99
C LEU A 52 -9.19 18.99 -21.71
N SER A 53 -9.89 17.86 -21.73
CA SER A 53 -11.25 17.77 -21.16
C SER A 53 -11.24 17.64 -19.63
N THR A 54 -10.05 17.44 -19.05
CA THR A 54 -9.75 17.43 -17.61
C THR A 54 -8.61 18.42 -17.31
N HIS A 55 -8.96 19.72 -17.29
CA HIS A 55 -8.13 20.92 -17.01
C HIS A 55 -7.69 21.77 -18.23
N PRO A 56 -7.65 23.11 -18.08
CA PRO A 56 -7.29 24.04 -19.16
C PRO A 56 -5.78 24.05 -19.48
N ILE A 57 -5.48 24.55 -20.68
CA ILE A 57 -4.18 24.55 -21.35
C ILE A 57 -3.12 25.38 -20.60
N GLU A 58 -1.93 24.80 -20.42
CA GLU A 58 -0.66 25.49 -20.69
C GLU A 58 0.30 24.52 -21.40
N ALA A 59 1.22 25.01 -22.24
CA ALA A 59 1.80 24.21 -23.35
C ALA A 59 3.29 24.48 -23.62
N ALA A 60 3.97 23.47 -24.20
CA ALA A 60 5.29 23.51 -24.88
C ALA A 60 6.53 23.86 -24.00
N GLU A 61 7.80 23.56 -24.30
CA GLU A 61 8.56 22.73 -25.27
C GLU A 61 10.03 22.65 -24.72
N ASP A 62 10.92 21.67 -24.97
CA ASP A 62 10.91 20.34 -25.62
C ASP A 62 12.09 19.49 -25.03
N GLU A 63 12.26 18.21 -25.41
CA GLU A 63 13.40 17.36 -24.99
C GLU A 63 14.72 17.64 -25.77
N THR A 64 15.90 17.52 -25.14
CA THR A 64 17.06 16.70 -25.61
C THR A 64 18.21 16.60 -24.58
N ILE A 65 18.39 15.41 -23.98
CA ILE A 65 19.61 14.54 -24.01
C ILE A 65 20.96 15.28 -24.23
N ASP A 66 22.00 15.29 -23.36
CA ASP A 66 22.75 14.14 -22.81
C ASP A 66 23.79 14.54 -21.71
N THR A 67 23.86 13.78 -20.60
CA THR A 67 24.99 13.59 -19.61
C THR A 67 25.84 14.81 -19.11
N PRO A 68 26.90 14.64 -18.26
CA PRO A 68 26.71 14.60 -16.82
C PRO A 68 27.58 15.63 -16.04
N HIS A 69 26.99 16.72 -15.52
CA HIS A 69 27.74 17.64 -14.64
C HIS A 69 26.94 18.15 -13.44
N SER A 70 27.61 18.16 -12.29
CA SER A 70 27.20 18.80 -11.05
C SER A 70 26.99 20.30 -11.22
N THR A 71 25.91 20.86 -10.65
CA THR A 71 25.85 22.27 -10.25
C THR A 71 24.69 22.58 -9.31
N PHE A 72 24.88 23.61 -8.48
CA PHE A 72 23.89 24.15 -7.55
C PHE A 72 22.70 24.78 -8.28
N PHE A 73 21.49 24.65 -7.72
CA PHE A 73 20.34 25.46 -8.12
C PHE A 73 20.61 26.94 -7.78
N ARG A 74 20.57 27.80 -8.81
CA ARG A 74 20.60 29.26 -8.67
C ARG A 74 19.43 29.85 -9.46
N GLU A 75 18.29 30.04 -8.80
CA GLU A 75 17.18 30.80 -9.39
C GLU A 75 17.62 32.26 -9.61
N GLN A 76 17.41 32.77 -10.83
CA GLN A 76 17.54 34.19 -11.13
C GLN A 76 16.20 34.90 -10.93
N THR A 77 15.98 35.49 -9.75
CA THR A 77 14.93 36.49 -9.52
C THR A 77 15.58 37.82 -9.15
N GLN A 78 15.34 38.88 -9.93
CA GLN A 78 16.05 40.17 -9.80
C GLN A 78 15.65 41.03 -8.57
N ASN A 79 14.71 40.60 -7.74
CA ASN A 79 14.41 41.23 -6.45
C ASN A 79 14.48 40.19 -5.32
N PRO A 80 15.12 40.48 -4.18
CA PRO A 80 15.11 39.59 -3.02
C PRO A 80 13.70 39.49 -2.41
N PRO A 81 13.31 38.33 -1.87
CA PRO A 81 12.02 38.18 -1.19
C PRO A 81 11.96 39.06 0.07
N LEU A 82 10.79 39.61 0.35
CA LEU A 82 10.50 40.23 1.64
C LEU A 82 10.41 39.12 2.69
N THR A 83 11.26 39.18 3.72
CA THR A 83 11.34 38.17 4.77
C THR A 83 10.98 38.76 6.13
N SER A 84 10.31 37.98 6.96
CA SER A 84 10.07 38.28 8.38
C SER A 84 10.29 37.01 9.19
N SER A 85 11.21 37.07 10.16
CA SER A 85 11.57 35.93 11.00
C SER A 85 11.17 36.14 12.47
N GLN A 86 10.73 35.08 13.13
CA GLN A 86 10.43 35.06 14.56
C GLN A 86 10.99 33.77 15.17
N THR A 87 11.54 33.86 16.38
CA THR A 87 12.07 32.73 17.14
C THR A 87 11.26 32.50 18.41
N PHE A 88 11.13 31.23 18.80
CA PHE A 88 10.38 30.77 19.96
C PHE A 88 11.25 29.79 20.77
N SER A 89 11.16 29.81 22.10
CA SER A 89 11.80 28.77 22.92
C SER A 89 11.08 27.43 22.73
N PHE A 90 11.87 26.37 22.65
CA PHE A 90 11.45 24.97 22.53
C PHE A 90 11.08 24.33 23.88
N ASP A 91 11.58 24.89 24.99
CA ASP A 91 11.20 24.43 26.33
C ASP A 91 9.67 24.49 26.43
N ASP A 92 9.03 23.38 26.76
CA ASP A 92 7.57 23.15 26.69
C ASP A 92 6.89 23.36 25.30
N VAL A 93 7.55 23.05 24.18
CA VAL A 93 6.91 22.95 22.84
C VAL A 93 7.18 21.58 22.21
N TYR A 94 6.23 20.64 22.36
CA TYR A 94 6.33 19.29 21.80
C TYR A 94 5.52 19.11 20.51
N ARG A 95 4.68 20.11 20.16
CA ARG A 95 3.85 20.12 18.96
C ARG A 95 3.86 21.49 18.28
N LEU A 96 3.93 21.51 16.95
CA LEU A 96 3.78 22.71 16.13
C LEU A 96 2.52 22.59 15.27
N GLU A 97 1.67 23.62 15.30
CA GLU A 97 0.45 23.70 14.49
C GLU A 97 0.53 24.91 13.54
N LEU A 98 0.25 24.72 12.26
CA LEU A 98 0.22 25.78 11.26
C LEU A 98 -0.96 25.56 10.30
N ASN A 99 -1.82 26.57 10.18
CA ASN A 99 -2.92 26.62 9.22
C ASN A 99 -2.64 27.69 8.17
N LEU A 100 -2.67 27.31 6.88
CA LEU A 100 -2.33 28.16 5.75
C LEU A 100 -3.50 28.22 4.75
N ASP A 101 -4.32 29.26 4.92
CA ASP A 101 -5.54 29.55 4.14
C ASP A 101 -5.29 30.28 2.79
N ILE A 102 -4.04 30.49 2.41
CA ILE A 102 -3.61 31.20 1.19
C ILE A 102 -2.45 30.46 0.50
N PRO A 103 -2.20 30.68 -0.80
CA PRO A 103 -1.15 29.94 -1.51
C PRO A 103 0.25 30.14 -0.91
N GLY A 104 0.89 29.04 -0.53
CA GLY A 104 2.27 29.09 -0.06
C GLY A 104 2.86 27.75 0.34
N ASN A 105 4.18 27.65 0.21
CA ASN A 105 4.93 26.44 0.55
C ASN A 105 5.29 26.43 2.04
N ILE A 106 5.43 25.23 2.61
CA ILE A 106 5.97 25.03 3.96
C ILE A 106 7.20 24.15 3.83
N ARG A 107 8.31 24.54 4.47
CA ARG A 107 9.54 23.76 4.59
C ARG A 107 9.93 23.68 6.06
N ILE A 108 9.87 22.49 6.63
CA ILE A 108 10.36 22.18 7.99
C ILE A 108 11.69 21.43 7.85
N VAL A 109 12.71 21.89 8.57
CA VAL A 109 14.02 21.24 8.62
C VAL A 109 14.38 21.05 10.09
N ALA A 110 14.48 19.80 10.52
CA ALA A 110 15.07 19.47 11.81
C ALA A 110 16.61 19.60 11.75
N ILE A 111 17.22 20.07 12.84
CA ILE A 111 18.66 20.33 12.87
C ILE A 111 19.30 19.74 14.14
N ASP A 112 20.23 18.79 13.93
CA ASP A 112 21.12 18.26 14.98
C ASP A 112 22.27 19.25 15.26
N ASN A 113 21.95 20.35 15.94
CA ASN A 113 22.93 21.42 16.23
C ASN A 113 23.92 21.03 17.33
N LYS A 114 25.19 20.84 16.94
CA LYS A 114 26.34 20.84 17.83
C LYS A 114 26.66 22.29 18.25
N GLU A 115 26.43 22.58 19.53
CA GLU A 115 26.74 23.84 20.23
C GLU A 115 25.92 25.09 19.79
N GLY A 116 25.61 25.98 20.74
CA GLY A 116 24.91 27.24 20.50
C GLY A 116 23.39 27.21 20.76
N ASP A 117 22.60 26.88 19.73
CA ASP A 117 21.13 27.07 19.72
C ASP A 117 20.33 25.87 20.26
N LYS A 118 20.69 25.34 21.44
CA LYS A 118 19.90 24.29 22.09
C LYS A 118 18.56 24.87 22.58
N GLY A 119 17.48 24.53 21.89
CA GLY A 119 16.12 24.77 22.35
C GLY A 119 15.42 26.01 21.77
N MET A 120 15.61 26.31 20.48
CA MET A 120 14.85 27.35 19.78
C MET A 120 14.20 26.81 18.49
N ILE A 121 12.95 27.21 18.23
CA ILE A 121 12.28 27.07 16.93
C ILE A 121 12.36 28.41 16.20
N SER A 122 12.91 28.41 14.98
CA SER A 122 12.98 29.61 14.14
C SER A 122 12.00 29.49 12.98
N VAL A 123 11.17 30.51 12.76
CA VAL A 123 10.21 30.57 11.66
C VAL A 123 10.50 31.80 10.81
N THR A 124 10.86 31.58 9.55
CA THR A 124 11.04 32.63 8.55
C THR A 124 9.91 32.56 7.53
N LEU A 125 9.20 33.66 7.37
CA LEU A 125 8.17 33.84 6.36
C LEU A 125 8.76 34.65 5.18
N GLU A 126 8.97 34.00 4.04
CA GLU A 126 9.23 34.69 2.77
C GLU A 126 7.90 35.06 2.08
N LYS A 127 7.88 36.22 1.43
CA LYS A 127 6.70 36.77 0.77
C LYS A 127 7.04 37.12 -0.68
N ARG A 128 6.35 36.52 -1.65
CA ARG A 128 6.58 36.69 -3.10
C ARG A 128 5.25 36.92 -3.85
N VAL A 129 5.34 37.41 -5.09
CA VAL A 129 4.21 37.56 -6.04
C VAL A 129 4.48 36.65 -7.24
N ARG A 130 3.47 35.95 -7.76
CA ARG A 130 3.64 34.97 -8.85
C ARG A 130 3.97 35.56 -10.23
N GLU A 131 3.57 36.80 -10.52
CA GLU A 131 3.75 37.40 -11.85
C GLU A 131 4.23 38.86 -11.81
N HIS A 132 4.95 39.26 -12.86
CA HIS A 132 5.42 40.62 -13.05
C HIS A 132 4.34 41.48 -13.74
N ASN A 133 3.29 41.85 -13.00
CA ASN A 133 2.32 42.84 -13.48
C ASN A 133 2.88 44.27 -13.28
N PRO A 134 3.30 44.99 -14.34
CA PRO A 134 3.99 46.27 -14.20
C PRO A 134 3.12 47.40 -13.60
N PHE A 135 1.80 47.21 -13.55
CA PHE A 135 0.87 48.17 -12.95
C PHE A 135 0.74 48.08 -11.41
N LEU A 136 1.35 47.07 -10.77
CA LEU A 136 1.13 46.74 -9.35
C LEU A 136 2.42 46.85 -8.49
N THR A 137 3.09 48.01 -8.53
CA THR A 137 4.43 48.19 -7.95
C THR A 137 4.50 48.79 -6.53
N VAL A 138 3.47 49.48 -6.04
CA VAL A 138 3.50 50.16 -4.72
C VAL A 138 2.48 49.59 -3.73
N LEU A 139 1.21 49.47 -4.12
CA LEU A 139 0.15 48.95 -3.23
C LEU A 139 0.41 47.49 -2.83
N THR A 140 0.76 46.63 -3.78
CA THR A 140 1.11 45.22 -3.54
C THR A 140 2.34 45.09 -2.64
N LYS A 141 3.31 45.99 -2.77
CA LYS A 141 4.53 45.99 -1.95
C LYS A 141 4.21 46.34 -0.49
N ASN A 142 3.43 47.41 -0.26
CA ASN A 142 2.96 47.78 1.08
C ASN A 142 2.06 46.68 1.69
N PHE A 143 1.23 46.02 0.88
CA PHE A 143 0.41 44.89 1.32
C PHE A 143 1.28 43.70 1.79
N LEU A 144 2.30 43.31 1.01
CA LEU A 144 3.27 42.26 1.37
C LEU A 144 4.07 42.62 2.64
N GLU A 145 4.55 43.86 2.73
CA GLU A 145 5.30 44.34 3.89
C GLU A 145 4.48 44.16 5.19
N ASN A 146 3.18 44.44 5.15
CA ASN A 146 2.28 44.39 6.31
C ASN A 146 1.64 43.02 6.62
N ILE A 147 1.88 41.96 5.84
CA ILE A 147 1.52 40.58 6.27
C ILE A 147 2.39 40.20 7.47
N SER A 148 1.80 39.93 8.64
CA SER A 148 2.57 39.56 9.84
C SER A 148 2.45 38.06 10.14
N LEU A 149 3.51 37.50 10.72
CA LEU A 149 3.49 36.20 11.37
C LEU A 149 3.19 36.39 12.85
N THR A 150 2.31 35.56 13.40
CA THR A 150 2.05 35.49 14.84
C THR A 150 2.16 34.06 15.32
N GLY A 151 2.79 33.85 16.47
CA GLY A 151 2.89 32.56 17.12
C GLY A 151 2.40 32.61 18.56
N THR A 152 1.52 31.69 18.95
CA THR A 152 1.00 31.58 20.32
C THR A 152 1.28 30.19 20.88
N LYS A 153 2.02 30.15 22.00
CA LYS A 153 2.29 28.92 22.76
C LYS A 153 1.16 28.64 23.74
N LYS A 154 0.59 27.44 23.71
CA LYS A 154 -0.45 26.97 24.64
C LYS A 154 -0.35 25.45 24.82
N ASP A 155 -0.39 24.98 26.07
CA ASP A 155 -0.49 23.55 26.43
C ASP A 155 0.49 22.63 25.65
N GLY A 156 1.78 23.00 25.60
CA GLY A 156 2.80 22.23 24.86
C GLY A 156 2.81 22.42 23.34
N THR A 157 1.91 23.23 22.78
CA THR A 157 1.73 23.45 21.34
C THR A 157 2.08 24.89 20.94
N LEU A 158 2.87 25.06 19.88
CA LEU A 158 3.13 26.35 19.22
C LEU A 158 2.22 26.49 17.98
N GLN A 159 1.22 27.37 18.06
CA GLN A 159 0.30 27.65 16.96
C GLN A 159 0.79 28.86 16.16
N LEU A 160 1.04 28.68 14.85
CA LEU A 160 1.52 29.69 13.93
C LEU A 160 0.40 30.15 12.98
N ASN A 161 0.20 31.46 12.85
CA ASN A 161 -0.84 32.06 12.00
C ASN A 161 -0.29 33.29 11.27
N SER A 162 -0.52 33.38 9.95
CA SER A 162 -0.34 34.64 9.21
C SER A 162 -1.56 35.54 9.40
N GLN A 163 -1.34 36.78 9.82
CA GLN A 163 -2.37 37.81 9.83
C GLN A 163 -2.23 38.68 8.58
N LEU A 164 -3.33 38.82 7.83
CA LEU A 164 -3.42 39.74 6.71
C LEU A 164 -3.71 41.16 7.22
N PRO A 165 -3.12 42.21 6.62
CA PRO A 165 -3.33 43.57 7.07
C PRO A 165 -4.78 44.04 6.84
N PRO A 166 -5.42 44.69 7.82
CA PRO A 166 -6.84 45.09 7.74
C PRO A 166 -7.13 46.20 6.71
N GLU A 167 -6.10 46.81 6.12
CA GLU A 167 -6.26 47.84 5.08
C GLU A 167 -6.74 47.28 3.72
N ALA A 168 -6.82 45.94 3.58
CA ALA A 168 -7.41 45.25 2.44
C ALA A 168 -8.79 45.83 2.03
N ASP A 169 -9.61 46.18 3.01
CA ASP A 169 -10.99 46.66 2.81
C ASP A 169 -11.08 48.04 2.12
N LYS A 170 -10.00 48.82 2.10
CA LYS A 170 -9.97 50.14 1.42
C LYS A 170 -9.39 50.11 0.00
N ALA A 171 -8.73 49.02 -0.40
CA ALA A 171 -8.10 48.87 -1.72
C ALA A 171 -8.97 48.10 -2.74
N ILE A 172 -10.20 47.72 -2.38
CA ILE A 172 -11.21 47.11 -3.28
C ILE A 172 -11.81 48.16 -4.26
N LEU A 173 -11.36 49.42 -4.18
CA LEU A 173 -11.59 50.45 -5.19
C LEU A 173 -10.80 50.12 -6.47
N GLU A 174 -11.52 49.96 -7.59
CA GLU A 174 -11.03 49.70 -8.96
C GLU A 174 -10.84 48.23 -9.43
N ASN A 175 -11.81 47.36 -9.06
CA ASN A 175 -12.19 46.13 -9.79
C ASN A 175 -11.38 44.84 -9.62
N GLN A 176 -10.71 44.59 -8.48
CA GLN A 176 -10.28 43.22 -8.12
C GLN A 176 -10.81 42.79 -6.75
N SER A 177 -11.17 41.51 -6.64
CA SER A 177 -11.64 40.92 -5.37
C SER A 177 -10.48 40.46 -4.51
N GLU A 178 -10.67 40.40 -3.19
CA GLU A 178 -9.72 39.84 -2.22
C GLU A 178 -9.21 38.45 -2.64
N TYR A 179 -10.08 37.64 -3.26
CA TYR A 179 -9.78 36.32 -3.79
C TYR A 179 -8.76 36.35 -4.95
N GLU A 180 -8.81 37.34 -5.84
CA GLU A 180 -7.83 37.50 -6.92
C GLU A 180 -6.47 38.00 -6.40
N ILE A 181 -6.45 38.83 -5.35
CA ILE A 181 -5.21 39.22 -4.66
C ILE A 181 -4.58 37.99 -3.98
N LYS A 182 -5.38 37.19 -3.26
CA LYS A 182 -4.91 35.94 -2.62
C LYS A 182 -4.30 34.94 -3.60
N LYS A 183 -4.75 34.88 -4.86
CA LYS A 183 -4.13 34.04 -5.91
C LYS A 183 -2.76 34.53 -6.38
N GLN A 184 -2.51 35.84 -6.34
CA GLN A 184 -1.26 36.46 -6.82
C GLN A 184 -0.14 36.36 -5.78
N LEU A 185 -0.48 36.22 -4.50
CA LEU A 185 0.45 36.07 -3.38
C LEU A 185 0.99 34.64 -3.31
N HIS A 186 2.27 34.51 -2.97
CA HIS A 186 2.90 33.24 -2.68
C HIS A 186 3.77 33.36 -1.43
N LEU A 187 3.36 32.72 -0.34
CA LEU A 187 4.16 32.65 0.88
C LEU A 187 5.11 31.45 0.86
N SER A 188 6.21 31.52 1.62
CA SER A 188 7.06 30.36 1.88
C SER A 188 7.49 30.38 3.34
N TYR A 189 7.06 29.40 4.12
CA TYR A 189 7.46 29.23 5.50
C TYR A 189 8.70 28.33 5.55
N VAL A 190 9.77 28.81 6.17
CA VAL A 190 10.96 28.02 6.49
C VAL A 190 11.04 27.91 8.01
N ILE A 191 10.79 26.72 8.53
CA ILE A 191 10.75 26.40 9.95
C ILE A 191 11.97 25.53 10.28
N MET A 192 12.82 26.02 11.18
CA MET A 192 13.96 25.28 11.73
C MET A 192 13.61 24.87 13.15
N THR A 193 13.77 23.59 13.47
CA THR A 193 13.27 22.97 14.70
C THR A 193 14.23 21.89 15.21
N PRO A 194 14.21 21.51 16.49
CA PRO A 194 14.84 20.26 16.94
C PRO A 194 14.22 19.03 16.24
N PRO A 195 14.89 17.87 16.22
CA PRO A 195 14.33 16.66 15.63
C PRO A 195 13.03 16.20 16.27
N ASP A 196 12.95 16.15 17.60
CA ASP A 196 11.89 15.46 18.34
C ASP A 196 10.63 16.33 18.55
N VAL A 197 9.95 16.69 17.46
CA VAL A 197 8.76 17.58 17.45
C VAL A 197 7.64 17.01 16.57
N SER A 198 6.44 16.92 17.13
CA SER A 198 5.24 16.55 16.37
C SER A 198 4.67 17.74 15.61
N VAL A 199 4.09 17.54 14.43
CA VAL A 199 3.53 18.62 13.59
C VAL A 199 2.08 18.35 13.20
N GLN A 200 1.27 19.40 13.17
CA GLN A 200 -0.05 19.43 12.56
C GLN A 200 -0.14 20.57 11.53
N LEU A 201 -0.20 20.22 10.25
CA LEU A 201 -0.23 21.17 9.15
C LEU A 201 -1.57 21.12 8.41
N LYS A 202 -2.17 22.28 8.14
CA LYS A 202 -3.33 22.45 7.26
C LYS A 202 -2.98 23.43 6.16
N VAL A 203 -3.10 23.03 4.90
CA VAL A 203 -2.67 23.81 3.73
C VAL A 203 -3.75 23.77 2.67
N LYS A 204 -4.15 24.94 2.14
CA LYS A 204 -5.12 24.99 1.03
C LYS A 204 -4.48 24.91 -0.35
N ASN A 205 -3.32 25.53 -0.53
CA ASN A 205 -2.62 25.54 -1.80
C ASN A 205 -1.11 25.72 -1.56
N GLY A 206 -0.30 24.75 -1.96
CA GLY A 206 1.16 24.81 -1.87
C GLY A 206 1.80 23.49 -1.44
N ASN A 207 3.11 23.40 -1.64
CA ASN A 207 3.88 22.20 -1.35
C ASN A 207 4.39 22.20 0.10
N VAL A 208 4.39 21.03 0.73
CA VAL A 208 4.93 20.80 2.07
C VAL A 208 6.20 19.96 1.96
N TYR A 209 7.28 20.38 2.63
CA TYR A 209 8.55 19.66 2.69
C TYR A 209 8.94 19.50 4.17
N ILE A 210 9.24 18.29 4.60
CA ILE A 210 9.70 18.00 5.96
C ILE A 210 10.97 17.15 5.87
N HIS A 211 12.07 17.61 6.49
CA HIS A 211 13.34 16.90 6.53
C HIS A 211 13.76 16.59 7.98
N HIS A 212 14.22 15.37 8.24
CA HIS A 212 14.83 14.89 9.50
C HIS A 212 13.99 14.96 10.79
N LEU A 213 12.68 15.24 10.67
CA LEU A 213 11.77 15.40 11.80
C LEU A 213 11.36 14.05 12.41
N ARG A 214 11.27 14.00 13.74
CA ARG A 214 10.91 12.82 14.55
C ARG A 214 9.68 13.10 15.41
N GLY A 215 8.61 12.31 15.27
CA GLY A 215 7.38 12.47 16.05
C GLY A 215 6.10 12.18 15.27
N LYS A 216 4.95 12.65 15.77
CA LYS A 216 3.68 12.50 15.05
C LYS A 216 3.58 13.54 13.93
N ILE A 217 3.37 13.11 12.69
CA ILE A 217 3.30 13.97 11.51
C ILE A 217 1.88 13.93 10.95
N GLU A 218 1.09 14.97 11.26
CA GLU A 218 -0.28 15.16 10.78
C GLU A 218 -0.31 16.25 9.70
N ILE A 219 -0.77 15.94 8.50
CA ILE A 219 -0.82 16.89 7.37
C ILE A 219 -2.16 16.74 6.65
N ALA A 220 -2.87 17.84 6.44
CA ALA A 220 -4.03 17.93 5.56
C ALA A 220 -3.77 19.00 4.48
N ASN A 221 -3.64 18.61 3.21
CA ASN A 221 -3.39 19.53 2.09
C ASN A 221 -4.50 19.44 1.05
N GLU A 222 -5.18 20.54 0.73
CA GLU A 222 -6.20 20.55 -0.34
C GLU A 222 -5.57 20.51 -1.74
N MET A 223 -4.44 21.19 -1.97
CA MET A 223 -3.81 21.27 -3.29
C MET A 223 -2.29 21.47 -3.19
N GLY A 224 -1.51 20.46 -3.54
CA GLY A 224 -0.05 20.54 -3.58
C GLY A 224 0.63 19.23 -3.19
N ARG A 225 1.94 19.15 -3.43
CA ARG A 225 2.73 17.95 -3.14
C ARG A 225 3.24 17.95 -1.70
N VAL A 226 3.30 16.77 -1.09
CA VAL A 226 3.94 16.55 0.22
C VAL A 226 5.23 15.78 0.03
N HIS A 227 6.33 16.29 0.59
CA HIS A 227 7.64 15.65 0.63
C HIS A 227 8.06 15.35 2.06
N LEU A 228 8.38 14.09 2.34
CA LEU A 228 8.86 13.60 3.63
C LEU A 228 10.24 13.01 3.41
N ASP A 229 11.30 13.56 4.00
CA ASP A 229 12.68 13.14 3.70
C ASP A 229 13.42 12.81 5.00
N GLU A 230 13.71 11.52 5.19
CA GLU A 230 14.41 10.98 6.37
C GLU A 230 13.71 11.36 7.69
N THR A 231 12.37 11.40 7.64
CA THR A 231 11.50 11.60 8.82
C THR A 231 11.25 10.26 9.52
N LEU A 232 10.95 10.29 10.83
CA LEU A 232 10.67 9.11 11.66
C LEU A 232 9.42 9.34 12.52
N GLY A 233 8.45 8.43 12.50
CA GLY A 233 7.36 8.48 13.48
C GLY A 233 6.03 7.92 13.02
N ASN A 234 4.93 8.54 13.50
CA ASN A 234 3.58 8.15 13.14
C ASN A 234 2.94 9.14 12.17
N TYR A 235 2.55 8.65 10.99
CA TYR A 235 2.04 9.47 9.90
C TYR A 235 0.51 9.47 9.84
N GLN A 236 -0.08 10.65 9.71
CA GLN A 236 -1.50 10.86 9.37
C GLN A 236 -1.56 11.96 8.30
N VAL A 237 -1.34 11.58 7.04
CA VAL A 237 -1.22 12.51 5.91
C VAL A 237 -2.41 12.33 4.97
N GLU A 238 -3.11 13.42 4.66
CA GLU A 238 -4.21 13.46 3.70
C GLU A 238 -3.99 14.58 2.67
N VAL A 239 -4.04 14.25 1.38
CA VAL A 239 -3.92 15.21 0.27
C VAL A 239 -5.13 15.11 -0.66
N GLN A 240 -5.85 16.20 -0.91
CA GLN A 240 -7.02 16.14 -1.81
C GLN A 240 -6.59 16.16 -3.29
N GLN A 241 -5.60 16.98 -3.66
CA GLN A 241 -5.04 17.06 -5.02
C GLN A 241 -3.52 17.24 -4.98
N GLY A 242 -2.78 16.17 -5.28
CA GLY A 242 -1.32 16.17 -5.28
C GLY A 242 -0.70 14.84 -4.82
N GLY A 243 0.52 14.58 -5.30
CA GLY A 243 1.29 13.39 -4.92
C GLY A 243 2.05 13.55 -3.60
N ILE A 244 2.30 12.42 -2.94
CA ILE A 244 3.06 12.29 -1.70
C ILE A 244 4.33 11.49 -2.02
N HIS A 245 5.50 12.03 -1.69
CA HIS A 245 6.77 11.40 -2.09
C HIS A 245 7.86 11.53 -1.02
N GLY A 246 8.75 10.55 -0.91
CA GLY A 246 10.00 10.70 -0.15
C GLY A 246 10.41 9.50 0.69
N LYS A 247 11.30 9.71 1.66
CA LYS A 247 11.89 8.66 2.51
C LYS A 247 11.38 8.74 3.95
N ILE A 248 10.92 7.63 4.52
CA ILE A 248 10.31 7.57 5.85
C ILE A 248 10.84 6.39 6.69
N LEU A 249 10.85 6.57 8.00
CA LEU A 249 11.04 5.51 9.00
C LEU A 249 9.77 5.42 9.85
N LEU A 250 9.31 4.21 10.15
CA LEU A 250 7.98 4.00 10.74
C LEU A 250 8.08 3.70 12.23
N ALA A 251 7.38 4.46 13.08
CA ALA A 251 7.25 4.09 14.48
C ALA A 251 6.10 3.07 14.70
N PRO A 252 6.18 2.19 15.72
CA PRO A 252 5.10 1.28 16.07
C PRO A 252 3.77 2.00 16.37
N GLY A 253 2.77 1.80 15.51
CA GLY A 253 1.47 2.46 15.57
C GLY A 253 0.74 2.37 14.23
N GLN A 254 -0.47 2.93 14.14
CA GLN A 254 -1.12 3.07 12.83
C GLN A 254 -0.52 4.25 12.06
N ASN A 255 0.08 3.96 10.91
CA ASN A 255 0.51 4.97 9.95
C ASN A 255 -0.51 5.00 8.81
N LYS A 256 -1.07 6.16 8.50
CA LYS A 256 -1.99 6.34 7.38
C LYS A 256 -1.58 7.51 6.51
N ILE A 257 -1.42 7.25 5.22
CA ILE A 257 -1.07 8.23 4.20
C ILE A 257 -2.07 8.06 3.06
N THR A 258 -2.78 9.12 2.72
CA THR A 258 -3.88 9.10 1.77
C THR A 258 -3.80 10.28 0.81
N THR A 259 -4.05 10.03 -0.46
CA THR A 259 -4.30 11.08 -1.45
C THR A 259 -5.52 10.73 -2.29
N ASN A 260 -6.32 11.74 -2.63
CA ASN A 260 -7.56 11.60 -3.38
C ASN A 260 -7.40 11.87 -4.89
N ASN A 261 -6.22 12.39 -5.31
CA ASN A 261 -5.86 12.62 -6.70
C ASN A 261 -4.34 12.86 -6.83
N GLY A 262 -3.55 11.78 -6.91
CA GLY A 262 -2.10 11.80 -7.14
C GLY A 262 -1.39 10.55 -6.60
N SER A 263 -0.13 10.32 -6.99
CA SER A 263 0.64 9.13 -6.58
C SER A 263 1.12 9.17 -5.12
N ILE A 264 1.42 7.98 -4.58
CA ILE A 264 2.21 7.83 -3.35
C ILE A 264 3.53 7.12 -3.69
N ASP A 265 4.65 7.86 -3.69
CA ASP A 265 6.00 7.39 -4.03
C ASP A 265 6.92 7.42 -2.80
N LEU A 266 6.82 6.40 -1.95
CA LEU A 266 7.52 6.32 -0.66
C LEU A 266 8.66 5.30 -0.70
N THR A 267 9.79 5.67 -0.10
CA THR A 267 10.87 4.77 0.28
C THR A 267 10.82 4.58 1.79
N VAL A 268 10.51 3.38 2.26
CA VAL A 268 10.73 3.05 3.67
C VAL A 268 12.22 2.78 3.84
N LEU A 269 12.84 3.41 4.85
CA LEU A 269 14.25 3.23 5.19
C LEU A 269 14.45 2.29 6.39
N ASP A 270 13.37 2.02 7.14
CA ASP A 270 13.39 1.13 8.30
C ASP A 270 13.13 -0.32 7.86
N GLU A 271 14.00 -1.22 8.30
CA GLU A 271 13.89 -2.67 8.08
C GLU A 271 12.83 -3.29 9.02
N LEU A 272 12.53 -2.63 10.14
CA LEU A 272 11.46 -3.04 11.04
C LEU A 272 10.10 -2.61 10.46
N ALA A 273 9.33 -3.59 9.99
CA ALA A 273 7.99 -3.33 9.49
C ALA A 273 7.04 -2.82 10.59
N ALA A 274 6.13 -1.94 10.21
CA ALA A 274 5.09 -1.37 11.07
C ALA A 274 3.80 -1.17 10.27
N PRO A 275 2.61 -1.13 10.91
CA PRO A 275 1.35 -1.01 10.18
C PRO A 275 1.31 0.28 9.35
N LEU A 276 1.02 0.14 8.05
CA LEU A 276 1.02 1.22 7.08
C LEU A 276 -0.16 1.08 6.12
N ASP A 277 -1.11 2.02 6.19
CA ASP A 277 -2.26 2.17 5.29
C ASP A 277 -1.94 3.28 4.28
N LEU A 278 -1.54 2.89 3.07
CA LEU A 278 -1.38 3.79 1.93
C LEU A 278 -2.63 3.71 1.06
N THR A 279 -3.30 4.85 0.84
CA THR A 279 -4.48 4.94 -0.02
C THR A 279 -4.29 6.02 -1.10
N ALA A 280 -4.07 5.62 -2.35
CA ALA A 280 -3.99 6.51 -3.51
C ALA A 280 -5.26 6.36 -4.37
N LEU A 281 -6.28 7.17 -4.09
CA LEU A 281 -7.44 7.26 -4.98
C LEU A 281 -7.04 8.13 -6.17
N GLY A 282 -7.30 7.65 -7.38
CA GLY A 282 -6.96 8.35 -8.62
C GLY A 282 -5.52 8.16 -9.14
N ASP A 283 -4.62 7.46 -8.44
CA ASP A 283 -3.28 7.12 -8.95
C ASP A 283 -2.77 5.75 -8.43
N GLY A 284 -1.50 5.43 -8.69
CA GLY A 284 -0.76 4.28 -8.17
C GLY A 284 0.02 4.54 -6.87
N ILE A 285 0.61 3.45 -6.35
CA ILE A 285 1.50 3.45 -5.18
C ILE A 285 2.85 2.87 -5.60
N GLY A 286 3.89 3.71 -5.57
CA GLY A 286 5.29 3.33 -5.64
C GLY A 286 5.85 3.19 -4.23
N LEU A 287 6.05 1.95 -3.76
CA LEU A 287 6.60 1.68 -2.43
C LEU A 287 7.93 0.95 -2.55
N LEU A 288 9.02 1.66 -2.34
CA LEU A 288 10.36 1.08 -2.20
C LEU A 288 10.53 0.65 -0.74
N LEU A 289 10.58 -0.65 -0.50
CA LEU A 289 10.85 -1.21 0.83
C LEU A 289 12.28 -1.78 0.87
N PRO A 290 12.89 -1.89 2.06
CA PRO A 290 14.06 -2.72 2.26
C PRO A 290 13.76 -4.17 1.84
N ASP A 291 14.78 -4.87 1.34
CA ASP A 291 14.62 -6.18 0.71
C ASP A 291 14.06 -7.25 1.68
N ASN A 292 14.20 -7.03 2.99
CA ASN A 292 13.74 -7.87 4.10
C ASN A 292 12.40 -7.41 4.74
N TYR A 293 11.77 -6.32 4.27
CA TYR A 293 10.58 -5.76 4.92
C TYR A 293 9.40 -6.74 4.89
N ALA A 294 8.98 -7.24 6.06
CA ALA A 294 8.00 -8.31 6.20
C ALA A 294 6.65 -7.80 6.71
N ALA A 295 5.59 -8.02 5.95
CA ALA A 295 4.26 -7.46 6.24
C ALA A 295 3.13 -8.36 5.74
N ASP A 296 2.04 -8.43 6.51
CA ASP A 296 0.75 -8.90 6.01
C ASP A 296 0.21 -7.84 5.07
N VAL A 297 -0.01 -8.18 3.80
CA VAL A 297 -0.32 -7.20 2.77
C VAL A 297 -1.76 -7.37 2.31
N GLU A 298 -2.56 -6.34 2.56
CA GLU A 298 -3.88 -6.18 1.96
C GLU A 298 -3.75 -5.23 0.78
N LEU A 299 -3.70 -5.80 -0.42
CA LEU A 299 -3.67 -5.04 -1.66
C LEU A 299 -5.08 -4.82 -2.18
N LYS A 300 -5.39 -3.59 -2.57
CA LYS A 300 -6.66 -3.27 -3.22
C LYS A 300 -6.41 -2.29 -4.36
N SER A 301 -5.96 -2.84 -5.49
CA SER A 301 -5.95 -2.15 -6.77
C SER A 301 -7.33 -2.33 -7.41
N GLU A 302 -8.00 -1.26 -7.82
CA GLU A 302 -9.25 -1.34 -8.60
C GLU A 302 -9.07 -2.12 -9.93
N LYS A 303 -7.82 -2.35 -10.34
CA LYS A 303 -7.41 -2.97 -11.60
C LYS A 303 -6.62 -4.26 -11.41
N GLN A 304 -6.41 -4.65 -10.15
CA GLN A 304 -5.64 -5.84 -9.76
C GLN A 304 -4.21 -5.82 -10.32
N ARG A 305 -3.59 -4.64 -10.30
CA ARG A 305 -2.25 -4.37 -10.84
C ARG A 305 -1.25 -4.32 -9.69
N TYR A 306 -0.49 -5.41 -9.53
CA TYR A 306 0.51 -5.54 -8.48
C TYR A 306 1.86 -5.85 -9.11
N ILE A 307 2.86 -5.01 -8.85
CA ILE A 307 4.24 -5.21 -9.31
C ILE A 307 5.10 -5.35 -8.06
N ILE A 308 5.16 -6.57 -7.53
CA ILE A 308 5.87 -6.84 -6.29
C ILE A 308 7.20 -7.50 -6.62
N ASN A 309 8.28 -6.74 -6.47
CA ASN A 309 9.66 -7.15 -6.67
C ASN A 309 10.34 -7.42 -5.33
N LEU A 310 9.60 -8.15 -4.48
CA LEU A 310 9.99 -8.69 -3.18
C LEU A 310 9.35 -10.09 -3.06
N PRO A 311 10.00 -11.04 -2.36
CA PRO A 311 9.40 -12.34 -2.04
C PRO A 311 8.00 -12.16 -1.44
N SER A 312 6.99 -12.77 -2.05
CA SER A 312 5.60 -12.56 -1.63
C SER A 312 4.67 -13.71 -2.02
N GLU A 313 3.74 -14.01 -1.12
CA GLU A 313 2.67 -14.99 -1.32
C GLU A 313 1.33 -14.27 -1.15
N ILE A 314 0.71 -13.88 -2.27
CA ILE A 314 -0.53 -13.09 -2.28
C ILE A 314 -1.59 -13.80 -3.11
N ASP A 315 -2.73 -14.09 -2.48
CA ASP A 315 -3.90 -14.72 -3.09
C ASP A 315 -5.16 -13.89 -2.83
N ASN A 316 -6.00 -13.71 -3.85
CA ASN A 316 -7.18 -12.83 -3.79
C ASN A 316 -6.90 -11.41 -3.24
N ASN A 317 -5.70 -10.90 -3.54
CA ASN A 317 -5.16 -9.60 -3.10
C ASN A 317 -4.88 -9.47 -1.59
N VAL A 318 -4.93 -10.55 -0.82
CA VAL A 318 -4.46 -10.60 0.57
C VAL A 318 -3.32 -11.59 0.65
N GLY A 319 -2.29 -11.29 1.43
CA GLY A 319 -1.15 -12.18 1.53
C GLY A 319 -0.05 -11.64 2.40
N VAL A 320 1.17 -12.01 2.05
CA VAL A 320 2.37 -11.64 2.79
C VAL A 320 3.48 -11.21 1.84
N ILE A 321 4.23 -10.18 2.21
CA ILE A 321 5.57 -9.88 1.67
C ILE A 321 6.57 -10.33 2.74
N ASN A 322 7.67 -10.98 2.31
CA ASN A 322 8.77 -11.47 3.14
C ASN A 322 8.35 -12.28 4.39
N GLY A 323 7.26 -13.04 4.31
CA GLY A 323 6.81 -13.96 5.38
C GLY A 323 5.71 -13.43 6.29
N GLY A 324 5.27 -12.19 6.12
CA GLY A 324 4.15 -11.61 6.87
C GLY A 324 4.60 -10.75 8.05
N GLY A 325 3.65 -10.08 8.71
CA GLY A 325 3.96 -9.10 9.74
C GLY A 325 2.91 -7.99 9.85
N PRO A 326 3.28 -6.81 10.39
CA PRO A 326 2.35 -5.70 10.57
C PRO A 326 1.63 -5.29 9.26
N LEU A 327 0.33 -5.01 9.36
CA LEU A 327 -0.54 -4.81 8.19
C LEU A 327 -0.07 -3.66 7.29
N LEU A 328 0.39 -4.01 6.10
CA LEU A 328 0.66 -3.12 4.98
C LEU A 328 -0.58 -3.10 4.06
N ARG A 329 -1.53 -2.22 4.36
CA ARG A 329 -2.69 -2.02 3.48
C ARG A 329 -2.31 -1.03 2.39
N LEU A 330 -2.38 -1.47 1.14
CA LEU A 330 -2.14 -0.63 -0.03
C LEU A 330 -3.41 -0.62 -0.88
N THR A 331 -4.11 0.52 -0.91
CA THR A 331 -5.31 0.72 -1.73
C THR A 331 -4.98 1.73 -2.82
N ALA A 332 -5.09 1.33 -4.09
CA ALA A 332 -4.82 2.22 -5.22
C ALA A 332 -5.93 2.13 -6.26
N THR A 333 -6.18 3.23 -6.97
CA THR A 333 -6.93 3.15 -8.22
C THR A 333 -6.09 2.47 -9.30
N ASP A 334 -4.75 2.50 -9.25
CA ASP A 334 -3.88 1.82 -10.22
C ASP A 334 -2.92 0.76 -9.66
N ALA A 335 -1.66 0.79 -10.11
CA ALA A 335 -0.65 -0.18 -9.83
C ALA A 335 -0.11 0.07 -8.44
N ILE A 336 0.00 -1.01 -7.69
CA ILE A 336 0.73 -1.03 -6.45
C ILE A 336 2.05 -1.73 -6.78
N SER A 337 3.08 -0.93 -7.01
CA SER A 337 4.43 -1.42 -7.17
C SER A 337 5.12 -1.42 -5.81
N VAL A 338 5.38 -2.60 -5.26
CA VAL A 338 6.19 -2.77 -4.06
C VAL A 338 7.54 -3.33 -4.48
N LEU A 339 8.56 -2.49 -4.49
CA LEU A 339 9.86 -2.80 -5.07
C LEU A 339 10.93 -2.84 -3.97
N SER A 340 11.90 -3.73 -4.14
CA SER A 340 13.19 -3.67 -3.46
C SER A 340 13.85 -2.31 -3.66
N ASN A 341 14.36 -1.70 -2.59
CA ASN A 341 15.03 -0.40 -2.61
C ASN A 341 16.50 -0.54 -3.09
N PRO A 342 16.83 -0.22 -4.35
CA PRO A 342 18.14 -0.56 -4.92
C PRO A 342 19.27 0.33 -4.40
N ARG A 343 18.99 1.38 -3.62
CA ARG A 343 20.03 2.29 -3.11
C ARG A 343 20.79 1.73 -1.92
N LEU A 344 20.20 0.83 -1.13
CA LEU A 344 20.91 0.07 -0.10
C LEU A 344 21.93 -0.89 -0.75
N ARG A 345 21.60 -1.43 -1.93
CA ARG A 345 22.44 -2.37 -2.70
C ARG A 345 23.74 -1.77 -3.28
N ASN A 346 23.81 -0.45 -3.46
CA ASN A 346 24.95 0.24 -4.08
C ASN A 346 25.73 1.16 -3.13
N GLN A 347 25.24 1.43 -1.91
CA GLN A 347 26.02 2.17 -0.91
C GLN A 347 27.12 1.31 -0.28
N SER A 348 26.95 -0.01 -0.23
CA SER A 348 27.96 -1.00 0.17
C SER A 348 29.16 -1.12 -0.80
N GLU A 349 29.00 -0.74 -2.08
CA GLU A 349 30.09 -0.78 -3.06
C GLU A 349 30.92 0.52 -3.12
N ASN A 350 30.33 1.69 -2.82
CA ASN A 350 30.99 2.99 -2.99
C ASN A 350 31.49 3.67 -1.69
N SER A 351 31.30 3.06 -0.52
CA SER A 351 31.96 3.47 0.73
C SER A 351 33.45 3.05 0.79
N LYS A 352 33.91 2.17 -0.11
CA LYS A 352 35.29 1.66 -0.23
C LYS A 352 36.33 2.66 -0.76
N SER A 353 36.23 3.94 -0.39
CA SER A 353 37.40 4.82 -0.25
C SER A 353 37.07 6.09 0.52
N THR A 354 37.53 6.21 1.77
CA THR A 354 38.43 7.28 2.25
C THR A 354 38.81 7.02 3.71
N SER A 355 40.11 6.78 3.93
CA SER A 355 40.80 6.90 5.23
C SER A 355 40.23 6.08 6.40
N GLN A 356 40.59 4.80 6.45
CA GLN A 356 40.82 4.14 7.73
C GLN A 356 41.76 5.01 8.59
N LYS A 357 41.36 5.30 9.82
CA LYS A 357 42.25 5.73 10.88
C LYS A 357 42.32 4.57 11.87
N GLU A 358 43.47 3.92 11.94
CA GLU A 358 43.66 2.70 12.72
C GLU A 358 43.27 2.90 14.19
N LEU A 359 42.33 2.08 14.66
CA LEU A 359 42.12 1.80 16.06
C LEU A 359 42.49 0.33 16.25
N THR A 360 43.73 0.08 16.64
CA THR A 360 44.23 -1.25 16.98
C THR A 360 43.55 -1.74 18.26
N SER A 361 42.47 -2.52 18.11
CA SER A 361 41.89 -3.28 19.22
C SER A 361 42.67 -4.59 19.42
N THR A 362 43.10 -4.82 20.66
CA THR A 362 43.80 -6.03 21.08
C THR A 362 42.80 -7.19 21.18
N GLU A 363 43.13 -8.37 20.65
CA GLU A 363 42.26 -9.57 20.72
C GLU A 363 42.07 -10.03 22.17
N LEU A 364 40.88 -9.81 22.72
CA LEU A 364 40.48 -10.25 24.06
C LEU A 364 40.05 -11.72 24.05
N VAL A 365 40.94 -12.60 24.52
CA VAL A 365 40.68 -14.05 24.72
C VAL A 365 40.16 -14.28 26.13
N GLN A 366 38.94 -14.81 26.27
CA GLN A 366 38.31 -15.09 27.56
C GLN A 366 38.57 -16.55 28.00
N PRO A 367 39.25 -16.80 29.12
CA PRO A 367 39.36 -18.15 29.68
C PRO A 367 38.01 -18.60 30.28
N ILE A 368 37.64 -19.87 30.03
CA ILE A 368 36.48 -20.54 30.64
C ILE A 368 36.94 -21.76 31.46
N PRO A 369 36.57 -21.86 32.75
CA PRO A 369 37.07 -22.91 33.65
C PRO A 369 36.32 -24.23 33.49
N GLN A 370 37.04 -25.32 33.70
CA GLN A 370 36.45 -26.64 33.84
C GLN A 370 35.77 -26.79 35.21
N THR A 371 34.55 -27.34 35.25
CA THR A 371 33.89 -27.73 36.50
C THR A 371 34.04 -29.23 36.77
N ALA A 372 34.24 -29.58 38.05
CA ALA A 372 34.21 -30.96 38.55
C ALA A 372 32.79 -31.43 38.92
N GLN A 373 31.83 -30.51 39.03
CA GLN A 373 30.45 -30.77 39.41
C GLN A 373 29.51 -30.07 38.41
N SER A 374 28.77 -30.86 37.62
CA SER A 374 27.75 -30.36 36.71
C SER A 374 26.57 -29.78 37.50
N PRO A 375 26.00 -28.63 37.12
CA PRO A 375 24.82 -28.06 37.78
C PRO A 375 23.54 -28.83 37.40
N THR A 376 22.49 -28.64 38.20
CA THR A 376 21.11 -28.92 37.78
C THR A 376 20.70 -27.88 36.73
N ILE A 377 19.66 -28.18 35.93
CA ILE A 377 19.10 -27.22 34.97
C ILE A 377 17.65 -26.99 35.35
N ASP A 378 17.44 -26.02 36.24
CA ASP A 378 16.13 -25.62 36.77
C ASP A 378 15.90 -24.08 36.72
N GLY A 379 16.91 -23.33 36.26
CA GLY A 379 16.90 -21.86 36.16
C GLY A 379 17.50 -21.15 37.36
N ASN A 380 18.10 -21.87 38.32
CA ASN A 380 18.56 -21.38 39.61
C ASN A 380 20.09 -21.27 39.74
N LEU A 381 20.64 -20.10 39.40
CA LEU A 381 22.07 -19.83 39.41
C LEU A 381 22.76 -19.81 40.79
N SER A 382 22.08 -20.19 41.87
CA SER A 382 22.64 -20.17 43.22
C SER A 382 23.50 -21.40 43.58
N GLU A 383 23.65 -22.40 42.69
CA GLU A 383 24.51 -23.56 42.95
C GLU A 383 26.01 -23.22 43.09
N THR A 384 26.74 -23.96 43.93
CA THR A 384 28.19 -23.78 44.18
C THR A 384 29.05 -23.87 42.90
N ALA A 385 28.57 -24.59 41.87
CA ALA A 385 29.25 -24.69 40.58
C ALA A 385 29.36 -23.32 39.87
N TRP A 386 28.29 -22.51 39.91
CA TRP A 386 28.25 -21.18 39.28
C TRP A 386 29.17 -20.16 39.96
N LEU A 387 29.48 -20.32 41.25
CA LEU A 387 30.43 -19.45 41.96
C LEU A 387 31.85 -19.48 41.34
N ASN A 388 32.24 -20.61 40.73
CA ASN A 388 33.54 -20.80 40.08
C ASN A 388 33.51 -20.57 38.56
N ALA A 389 32.36 -20.23 37.98
CA ALA A 389 32.22 -19.95 36.56
C ALA A 389 32.85 -18.60 36.17
N ALA A 390 33.31 -18.50 34.91
CA ALA A 390 33.72 -17.22 34.34
C ALA A 390 32.49 -16.32 34.16
N ALA A 391 32.57 -15.07 34.62
CA ALA A 391 31.48 -14.10 34.50
C ALA A 391 31.76 -13.12 33.36
N LEU A 392 30.79 -12.92 32.47
CA LEU A 392 30.82 -11.95 31.37
C LEU A 392 30.03 -10.70 31.77
N THR A 393 30.73 -9.71 32.31
CA THR A 393 30.19 -8.39 32.71
C THR A 393 31.22 -7.29 32.46
N PRO A 394 30.84 -6.04 32.16
CA PRO A 394 29.47 -5.56 31.93
C PRO A 394 29.04 -5.67 30.45
N PHE A 395 27.75 -5.94 30.23
CA PHE A 395 27.14 -5.80 28.90
C PHE A 395 27.06 -4.32 28.47
N ARG A 396 27.24 -4.07 27.17
CA ARG A 396 27.22 -2.75 26.55
C ARG A 396 26.11 -2.61 25.53
N ASN A 397 25.68 -1.37 25.28
CA ASN A 397 24.73 -1.03 24.22
C ASN A 397 25.34 -1.26 22.80
N PRO A 398 24.56 -1.16 21.70
CA PRO A 398 25.04 -1.47 20.35
C PRO A 398 26.00 -0.42 19.76
N THR A 399 26.35 0.62 20.51
CA THR A 399 27.42 1.56 20.16
C THR A 399 28.69 1.33 20.98
N GLY A 400 28.67 0.40 21.94
CA GLY A 400 29.77 0.14 22.87
C GLY A 400 30.01 1.26 23.90
N THR A 401 29.23 2.34 23.85
CA THR A 401 29.46 3.59 24.60
C THR A 401 28.88 3.58 26.01
N GLU A 402 27.83 2.79 26.25
CA GLU A 402 27.10 2.78 27.53
C GLU A 402 26.95 1.36 28.08
N THR A 403 26.98 1.22 29.39
CA THR A 403 26.62 -0.02 30.09
C THR A 403 25.12 -0.23 30.11
N ALA A 404 24.68 -1.48 30.19
CA ALA A 404 23.26 -1.80 30.20
C ALA A 404 22.53 -1.21 31.44
N GLU A 405 21.51 -0.38 31.21
CA GLU A 405 20.66 0.22 32.26
C GLU A 405 19.91 -0.86 33.07
N ASN A 406 19.58 -1.96 32.40
CA ASN A 406 19.19 -3.22 33.02
C ASN A 406 20.41 -4.16 32.90
N PRO A 407 21.22 -4.37 33.97
CA PRO A 407 22.39 -5.23 33.88
C PRO A 407 22.02 -6.65 33.43
N THR A 408 23.01 -7.35 32.92
CA THR A 408 22.89 -8.76 32.53
C THR A 408 24.18 -9.45 32.89
N ASP A 409 24.10 -10.47 33.73
CA ASP A 409 25.25 -11.27 34.17
C ASP A 409 25.18 -12.61 33.44
N VAL A 410 26.24 -13.01 32.74
CA VAL A 410 26.33 -14.33 32.08
C VAL A 410 27.49 -15.12 32.65
N TYR A 411 27.26 -16.38 32.97
CA TYR A 411 28.20 -17.29 33.61
C TYR A 411 28.53 -18.46 32.68
N LEU A 412 29.81 -18.79 32.55
CA LEU A 412 30.33 -19.83 31.65
C LEU A 412 31.24 -20.81 32.38
N MET A 413 30.96 -22.10 32.24
CA MET A 413 31.83 -23.21 32.68
C MET A 413 31.59 -24.45 31.83
N TRP A 414 32.53 -25.40 31.81
CA TRP A 414 32.45 -26.58 30.97
C TRP A 414 32.84 -27.87 31.70
N ASP A 415 32.33 -29.01 31.25
CA ASP A 415 32.82 -30.33 31.64
C ASP A 415 33.16 -31.19 30.40
N LYS A 416 33.55 -32.44 30.61
CA LYS A 416 33.92 -33.37 29.53
C LYS A 416 32.80 -33.61 28.49
N ASP A 417 31.54 -33.38 28.84
CA ASP A 417 30.36 -33.71 28.04
C ASP A 417 29.60 -32.45 27.56
N LYS A 418 29.63 -31.33 28.30
CA LYS A 418 28.80 -30.13 28.04
C LYS A 418 29.49 -28.79 28.31
N LEU A 419 29.00 -27.75 27.65
CA LEU A 419 29.13 -26.34 28.03
C LEU A 419 27.88 -25.93 28.83
N TYR A 420 28.05 -25.23 29.94
CA TYR A 420 26.97 -24.65 30.74
C TYR A 420 27.02 -23.13 30.61
N ILE A 421 25.86 -22.54 30.31
CA ILE A 421 25.67 -21.10 30.24
C ILE A 421 24.51 -20.75 31.17
N GLY A 422 24.78 -19.88 32.15
CA GLY A 422 23.77 -19.32 33.02
C GLY A 422 23.63 -17.83 32.73
N ALA A 423 22.43 -17.27 32.80
CA ALA A 423 22.26 -15.81 32.70
C ALA A 423 21.23 -15.26 33.69
N ARG A 424 21.51 -14.06 34.20
CA ARG A 424 20.62 -13.25 35.01
C ARG A 424 20.34 -11.94 34.27
N ALA A 425 19.09 -11.73 33.90
CA ALA A 425 18.63 -10.59 33.14
C ALA A 425 17.73 -9.70 34.04
N TYR A 426 18.32 -8.67 34.64
CA TYR A 426 17.60 -7.78 35.57
C TYR A 426 16.52 -6.96 34.88
N ILE A 427 15.45 -6.63 35.61
CA ILE A 427 14.33 -5.78 35.17
C ILE A 427 14.05 -4.76 36.29
N GLN A 428 13.70 -3.52 35.95
CA GLN A 428 13.49 -2.49 36.97
C GLN A 428 12.19 -2.70 37.75
N ASP A 429 12.15 -2.16 38.98
CA ASP A 429 10.93 -2.03 39.75
C ASP A 429 9.80 -1.45 38.87
N LYS A 430 8.66 -2.16 38.84
CA LYS A 430 7.46 -1.82 38.04
C LYS A 430 7.58 -2.10 36.53
N GLN A 431 8.51 -2.95 36.10
CA GLN A 431 8.54 -3.53 34.75
C GLN A 431 8.04 -4.98 34.74
N VAL A 432 7.57 -5.44 33.57
CA VAL A 432 7.25 -6.85 33.27
C VAL A 432 7.87 -7.19 31.92
N PRO A 433 8.61 -8.30 31.77
CA PRO A 433 9.15 -8.68 30.46
C PRO A 433 8.03 -9.00 29.48
N ARG A 434 8.17 -8.54 28.24
CA ARG A 434 7.22 -8.87 27.17
C ARG A 434 7.40 -10.34 26.78
N VAL A 435 6.31 -11.08 26.89
CA VAL A 435 6.19 -12.46 26.40
C VAL A 435 4.93 -12.57 25.53
N SER A 436 5.13 -12.67 24.23
CA SER A 436 4.11 -12.84 23.19
C SER A 436 4.37 -14.07 22.34
N GLN A 437 5.64 -14.41 22.13
CA GLN A 437 6.12 -15.62 21.49
C GLN A 437 6.29 -16.74 22.52
N THR A 438 5.99 -17.96 22.07
CA THR A 438 5.47 -18.97 22.99
C THR A 438 5.76 -20.41 22.58
N GLN A 439 5.83 -20.72 21.29
CA GLN A 439 6.06 -22.10 20.83
C GLN A 439 7.57 -22.37 20.72
N LEU A 440 7.99 -23.63 20.83
CA LEU A 440 9.36 -24.01 20.43
C LEU A 440 9.60 -23.56 18.99
N ASP A 441 10.81 -23.07 18.76
CA ASP A 441 11.29 -22.47 17.51
C ASP A 441 10.52 -21.23 17.02
N SER A 442 9.52 -20.71 17.75
CA SER A 442 8.79 -19.48 17.36
C SER A 442 9.74 -18.26 17.30
N PRO A 443 9.35 -17.10 16.71
CA PRO A 443 10.27 -15.97 16.53
C PRO A 443 10.54 -15.22 17.84
N ILE A 444 11.16 -15.92 18.80
CA ILE A 444 11.30 -15.57 20.22
C ILE A 444 12.15 -14.30 20.42
N TRP A 445 12.98 -13.94 19.44
CA TRP A 445 13.65 -12.63 19.35
C TRP A 445 12.69 -11.45 19.16
N GLU A 446 11.38 -11.64 19.03
CA GLU A 446 10.39 -10.57 19.11
C GLU A 446 10.04 -10.16 20.54
N ASP A 447 10.41 -10.94 21.55
CA ASP A 447 10.12 -10.73 22.97
C ASP A 447 11.32 -10.17 23.76
N GLU A 448 11.17 -10.06 25.09
CA GLU A 448 12.33 -10.11 25.99
C GLU A 448 13.08 -11.43 25.74
N SER A 449 14.36 -11.38 25.39
CA SER A 449 15.14 -12.59 25.10
C SER A 449 16.64 -12.40 25.33
N VAL A 450 17.33 -13.53 25.47
CA VAL A 450 18.79 -13.64 25.38
C VAL A 450 19.13 -14.58 24.23
N GLU A 451 20.06 -14.15 23.39
CA GLU A 451 20.54 -14.86 22.22
C GLU A 451 21.98 -15.28 22.43
N ILE A 452 22.31 -16.51 22.07
CA ILE A 452 23.62 -17.12 22.25
C ILE A 452 24.11 -17.59 20.88
N LEU A 453 25.27 -17.10 20.48
CA LEU A 453 25.96 -17.51 19.26
C LEU A 453 27.23 -18.27 19.65
N LEU A 454 27.41 -19.47 19.10
CA LEU A 454 28.48 -20.38 19.52
C LEU A 454 29.03 -21.19 18.34
N ASP A 455 30.32 -21.03 18.07
CA ASP A 455 31.07 -21.85 17.12
C ASP A 455 32.16 -22.64 17.86
N MET A 456 31.96 -23.95 17.96
CA MET A 456 32.95 -24.89 18.54
C MET A 456 34.01 -25.35 17.51
N ASN A 457 34.01 -24.81 16.29
CA ASN A 457 34.93 -25.15 15.21
C ASN A 457 35.16 -23.97 14.22
N PRO A 458 36.00 -22.97 14.60
CA PRO A 458 36.25 -21.77 13.78
C PRO A 458 36.79 -22.03 12.37
N GLU A 459 37.30 -23.24 12.07
CA GLU A 459 37.71 -23.67 10.72
C GLU A 459 36.53 -23.82 9.73
N THR A 460 35.26 -23.76 10.19
CA THR A 460 34.06 -23.91 9.35
C THR A 460 33.19 -22.67 9.35
N GLU A 461 32.45 -22.37 8.28
CA GLU A 461 31.52 -21.21 8.22
C GLU A 461 30.29 -21.35 9.13
N ALA A 462 30.08 -22.52 9.76
CA ALA A 462 28.88 -22.85 10.50
C ALA A 462 29.00 -22.53 12.01
N TYR A 463 27.87 -22.16 12.63
CA TYR A 463 27.75 -21.93 14.08
C TYR A 463 26.33 -22.23 14.58
N LEU A 464 26.16 -22.27 15.89
CA LEU A 464 24.89 -22.47 16.57
C LEU A 464 24.28 -21.14 17.03
N HIS A 465 23.01 -20.90 16.70
CA HIS A 465 22.16 -19.86 17.28
C HIS A 465 21.14 -20.47 18.23
N LEU A 466 21.07 -19.96 19.45
CA LEU A 466 20.04 -20.27 20.43
C LEU A 466 19.38 -18.97 20.90
N VAL A 467 18.05 -18.92 21.00
CA VAL A 467 17.33 -17.79 21.64
C VAL A 467 16.43 -18.31 22.75
N ILE A 468 16.49 -17.67 23.91
CA ILE A 468 15.75 -18.03 25.12
C ILE A 468 14.95 -16.80 25.58
N ASN A 469 13.64 -16.96 25.84
CA ASN A 469 12.83 -15.94 26.51
C ASN A 469 12.50 -16.32 27.97
N PRO A 470 11.94 -15.40 28.79
CA PRO A 470 11.68 -15.62 30.22
C PRO A 470 10.86 -16.87 30.59
N ILE A 471 10.04 -17.39 29.68
CA ILE A 471 9.22 -18.59 29.92
C ILE A 471 9.88 -19.90 29.46
N GLY A 472 11.15 -19.85 29.03
CA GLY A 472 11.89 -21.03 28.57
C GLY A 472 11.47 -21.50 27.18
N GLY A 473 10.86 -20.63 26.37
CA GLY A 473 10.78 -20.84 24.94
C GLY A 473 12.20 -20.84 24.38
N LEU A 474 12.59 -21.96 23.77
CA LEU A 474 13.84 -22.12 23.05
C LEU A 474 13.57 -22.02 21.55
N PHE A 475 14.39 -21.22 20.88
CA PHE A 475 14.67 -21.31 19.47
C PHE A 475 16.06 -21.93 19.29
N ASP A 476 16.22 -22.95 18.43
CA ASP A 476 17.55 -23.43 18.04
C ASP A 476 17.76 -23.58 16.52
N GLN A 477 18.97 -23.25 16.06
CA GLN A 477 19.34 -23.35 14.65
C GLN A 477 20.83 -23.60 14.45
N TRP A 478 21.14 -24.58 13.61
CA TRP A 478 22.47 -24.77 13.04
C TRP A 478 22.61 -23.93 11.76
N VAL A 479 23.31 -22.79 11.86
CA VAL A 479 23.52 -21.89 10.72
C VAL A 479 24.73 -22.37 9.94
N GLN A 480 24.58 -22.64 8.64
CA GLN A 480 25.66 -23.13 7.77
C GLN A 480 26.36 -22.03 6.98
N LYS A 481 25.74 -20.85 6.85
CA LYS A 481 26.26 -19.69 6.13
C LYS A 481 25.62 -18.41 6.71
N VAL A 482 26.40 -17.35 6.88
CA VAL A 482 25.93 -16.03 7.37
C VAL A 482 24.94 -15.41 6.36
N GLY A 483 23.93 -14.68 6.85
CA GLY A 483 23.00 -13.88 6.04
C GLY A 483 21.72 -14.58 5.55
N PHE A 484 21.52 -15.88 5.80
CA PHE A 484 20.35 -16.63 5.27
C PHE A 484 19.66 -17.51 6.33
N PRO A 485 18.72 -16.97 7.13
CA PRO A 485 18.00 -17.71 8.17
C PRO A 485 16.53 -18.03 7.79
N ASN A 486 16.04 -19.19 8.21
CA ASN A 486 14.70 -19.70 7.87
C ASN A 486 13.94 -20.10 9.14
N PHE A 487 12.66 -19.73 9.27
CA PHE A 487 11.83 -20.04 10.45
C PHE A 487 10.42 -20.55 10.03
N ARG A 488 9.77 -21.36 10.86
CA ARG A 488 8.97 -22.53 10.39
C ARG A 488 7.44 -22.51 10.56
N PHE A 489 6.79 -21.37 10.88
CA PHE A 489 5.44 -21.38 11.49
C PHE A 489 4.25 -21.39 10.52
N ALA A 490 4.04 -22.53 9.86
CA ALA A 490 2.80 -22.81 9.12
C ALA A 490 2.18 -24.17 9.54
N PRO A 491 0.85 -24.29 9.71
CA PRO A 491 0.20 -25.54 10.11
C PRO A 491 0.29 -26.67 9.06
N SER A 492 0.23 -27.91 9.53
CA SER A 492 0.50 -29.16 8.78
C SER A 492 -0.49 -29.51 7.65
N ASN A 493 -1.35 -28.58 7.23
CA ASN A 493 -2.45 -28.82 6.28
C ASN A 493 -2.02 -28.64 4.81
N ALA A 494 -0.76 -28.27 4.58
CA ALA A 494 -0.20 -28.02 3.26
C ALA A 494 -0.12 -29.31 2.41
N GLN A 495 -1.09 -29.50 1.51
CA GLN A 495 -0.89 -30.39 0.36
C GLN A 495 0.10 -29.76 -0.61
N ARG A 496 1.39 -30.11 -0.44
CA ARG A 496 2.48 -29.79 -1.37
C ARG A 496 2.11 -30.17 -2.80
N LYS A 497 2.42 -29.28 -3.76
CA LYS A 497 2.58 -29.70 -5.16
C LYS A 497 3.68 -28.93 -5.88
N THR A 498 4.77 -29.67 -6.18
CA THR A 498 5.77 -29.44 -7.25
C THR A 498 6.31 -28.01 -7.42
N ILE A 499 7.46 -27.78 -6.80
CA ILE A 499 8.44 -26.74 -7.13
C ILE A 499 9.24 -27.21 -8.38
N ASP A 500 9.78 -26.26 -9.15
CA ASP A 500 10.64 -26.50 -10.33
C ASP A 500 12.06 -26.96 -9.91
N ASP A 501 12.63 -27.91 -10.64
CA ASP A 501 13.76 -28.75 -10.19
C ASP A 501 15.16 -28.08 -10.33
N SER A 502 15.25 -26.75 -10.35
CA SER A 502 16.52 -26.02 -10.60
C SER A 502 16.89 -24.92 -9.59
N VAL A 503 16.26 -24.89 -8.41
CA VAL A 503 16.76 -24.12 -7.25
C VAL A 503 16.82 -25.07 -6.06
N GLU A 504 17.99 -25.23 -5.45
CA GLU A 504 18.11 -26.03 -4.24
C GLU A 504 17.26 -25.40 -3.13
N GLN A 505 16.23 -26.14 -2.70
CA GLN A 505 15.34 -25.72 -1.63
C GLN A 505 16.15 -25.56 -0.34
N PHE A 506 16.24 -24.33 0.16
CA PHE A 506 16.84 -24.08 1.46
C PHE A 506 16.01 -24.74 2.57
N LYS A 507 16.49 -25.90 3.03
CA LYS A 507 16.06 -26.50 4.29
C LYS A 507 16.90 -25.88 5.39
N GLY A 508 16.36 -24.88 6.09
CA GLY A 508 16.73 -24.69 7.49
C GLY A 508 16.42 -26.01 8.21
N ASP A 509 17.40 -26.59 8.92
CA ASP A 509 17.26 -27.94 9.48
C ASP A 509 16.38 -27.93 10.73
N SER A 510 15.08 -27.78 10.50
CA SER A 510 14.00 -27.92 11.47
C SER A 510 13.71 -29.38 11.84
N SER A 511 14.65 -30.28 11.55
CA SER A 511 14.80 -31.62 12.12
C SER A 511 16.08 -31.77 12.96
N TRP A 512 16.96 -30.78 12.95
CA TRP A 512 18.09 -30.67 13.86
C TRP A 512 17.61 -30.06 15.18
N THR A 513 18.13 -30.60 16.27
CA THR A 513 17.98 -30.05 17.62
C THR A 513 19.35 -29.90 18.23
N SER A 514 19.52 -28.85 19.05
CA SER A 514 20.71 -28.63 19.85
C SER A 514 20.89 -29.69 20.96
N ASP A 515 19.84 -30.45 21.24
CA ASP A 515 19.68 -31.29 22.43
C ASP A 515 19.99 -30.53 23.73
N ALA A 516 19.96 -29.19 23.69
CA ALA A 516 20.23 -28.35 24.82
C ALA A 516 19.06 -28.44 25.80
N LYS A 517 19.38 -28.56 27.09
CA LYS A 517 18.38 -28.45 28.15
C LYS A 517 18.38 -27.02 28.63
N VAL A 518 17.21 -26.37 28.60
CA VAL A 518 16.99 -25.03 29.15
C VAL A 518 15.95 -25.08 30.26
N ALA A 519 16.13 -24.25 31.29
CA ALA A 519 15.13 -23.96 32.30
C ALA A 519 15.20 -22.48 32.70
N THR A 520 14.07 -21.88 33.10
CA THR A 520 13.97 -20.45 33.40
C THR A 520 13.17 -20.17 34.66
N LYS A 521 13.51 -19.06 35.33
CA LYS A 521 12.85 -18.59 36.56
C LYS A 521 12.55 -17.09 36.39
N ILE A 522 11.29 -16.69 36.60
CA ILE A 522 10.86 -15.29 36.55
C ILE A 522 10.54 -14.82 37.97
N ASN A 523 11.37 -13.92 38.49
CA ASN A 523 11.23 -13.26 39.79
C ASN A 523 10.73 -11.82 39.58
N THR A 524 10.60 -11.02 40.64
CA THR A 524 10.09 -9.64 40.47
C THR A 524 11.10 -8.68 39.82
N ASN A 525 12.40 -8.90 40.03
CA ASN A 525 13.47 -7.94 39.71
C ASN A 525 14.47 -8.47 38.67
N PHE A 526 14.33 -9.72 38.24
CA PHE A 526 15.06 -10.33 37.13
C PHE A 526 14.32 -11.57 36.61
N TRP A 527 14.71 -12.02 35.43
CA TRP A 527 14.54 -13.42 35.04
C TRP A 527 15.90 -14.07 34.87
N SER A 528 16.00 -15.37 35.15
CA SER A 528 17.21 -16.16 34.96
C SER A 528 16.93 -17.37 34.08
N PHE A 529 17.99 -17.85 33.41
CA PHE A 529 17.98 -19.14 32.75
C PHE A 529 19.29 -19.89 32.94
N GLU A 530 19.20 -21.20 32.80
CA GLU A 530 20.32 -22.11 32.67
C GLU A 530 20.15 -22.90 31.39
N ILE A 531 21.24 -23.05 30.62
CA ILE A 531 21.27 -23.91 29.43
C ILE A 531 22.52 -24.78 29.41
N ALA A 532 22.31 -26.08 29.17
CA ALA A 532 23.36 -27.08 29.05
C ALA A 532 23.46 -27.57 27.59
N ILE A 533 24.55 -27.20 26.91
CA ILE A 533 24.79 -27.47 25.49
C ILE A 533 25.77 -28.65 25.35
N PRO A 534 25.41 -29.75 24.68
CA PRO A 534 26.31 -30.90 24.49
C PRO A 534 27.57 -30.56 23.67
N ARG A 535 28.76 -31.03 24.08
CA ARG A 535 30.03 -30.82 23.36
C ARG A 535 30.23 -31.69 22.12
N LYS A 536 29.26 -32.55 21.76
CA LYS A 536 29.30 -33.41 20.57
C LYS A 536 29.44 -32.65 19.23
N TYR A 537 29.32 -31.32 19.25
CA TYR A 537 29.48 -30.43 18.10
C TYR A 537 30.95 -30.00 17.85
N GLU A 538 31.85 -30.26 18.79
CA GLU A 538 33.30 -30.03 18.68
C GLU A 538 33.97 -31.07 17.75
N ARG A 539 34.83 -30.64 16.81
CA ARG A 539 35.43 -31.52 15.78
C ARG A 539 36.96 -31.37 15.59
N LYS A 540 37.74 -31.65 16.64
CA LYS A 540 39.14 -32.17 16.55
C LYS A 540 39.67 -32.52 17.94
N GLN A 541 40.68 -33.38 18.02
CA GLN A 541 41.41 -33.64 19.27
C GLN A 541 42.45 -32.52 19.52
N GLY A 542 42.08 -31.52 20.29
CA GLY A 542 42.96 -30.45 20.76
C GLY A 542 42.16 -29.35 21.43
N ILE A 543 42.74 -28.70 22.46
CA ILE A 543 42.11 -27.60 23.20
C ILE A 543 42.06 -26.36 22.28
N GLY A 544 41.02 -26.29 21.45
CA GLY A 544 40.82 -25.28 20.43
C GLY A 544 40.07 -24.05 20.96
N ALA A 545 40.37 -22.90 20.37
CA ALA A 545 39.57 -21.68 20.53
C ALA A 545 38.14 -21.91 20.01
N TRP A 546 37.14 -21.52 20.79
CA TRP A 546 35.74 -21.43 20.34
C TRP A 546 35.39 -19.96 20.10
N LEU A 547 34.55 -19.65 19.12
CA LEU A 547 34.00 -18.31 18.97
C LEU A 547 32.63 -18.24 19.64
N PHE A 548 32.37 -17.12 20.32
CA PHE A 548 31.15 -16.94 21.09
C PHE A 548 30.72 -15.48 21.13
N ASN A 549 29.41 -15.24 21.15
CA ASN A 549 28.87 -13.99 21.65
C ASN A 549 27.49 -14.23 22.30
N VAL A 550 27.08 -13.28 23.13
CA VAL A 550 25.81 -13.31 23.82
C VAL A 550 25.16 -11.92 23.79
N HIS A 551 23.90 -11.88 23.38
CA HIS A 551 23.09 -10.68 23.21
C HIS A 551 21.85 -10.75 24.11
N ARG A 552 21.39 -9.62 24.62
CA ARG A 552 20.08 -9.48 25.27
C ARG A 552 19.24 -8.47 24.52
N LYS A 553 18.05 -8.88 24.10
CA LYS A 553 16.97 -7.99 23.68
C LYS A 553 16.04 -7.76 24.87
N ALA A 554 16.26 -6.65 25.57
CA ALA A 554 15.39 -6.24 26.67
C ALA A 554 14.12 -5.60 26.11
N GLN A 555 12.96 -6.18 26.39
CA GLN A 555 11.65 -5.63 26.03
C GLN A 555 10.71 -5.69 27.23
N VAL A 556 10.42 -4.52 27.81
CA VAL A 556 9.69 -4.41 29.08
C VAL A 556 8.45 -3.51 28.98
N LYS A 557 7.37 -3.92 29.66
CA LYS A 557 6.13 -3.14 29.83
C LYS A 557 6.08 -2.46 31.20
N SER A 558 5.61 -1.21 31.25
CA SER A 558 5.35 -0.49 32.51
C SER A 558 4.12 -1.03 33.26
N VAL A 559 4.17 -1.01 34.59
CA VAL A 559 3.08 -1.51 35.47
C VAL A 559 1.95 -0.48 35.70
N ILE A 560 2.14 0.80 35.40
CA ILE A 560 1.22 1.90 35.75
C ILE A 560 0.56 2.50 34.50
N GLY A 561 -0.77 2.37 34.37
CA GLY A 561 -1.59 2.99 33.31
C GLY A 561 -2.64 2.03 32.73
N GLU A 562 -3.75 2.58 32.22
CA GLU A 562 -4.72 1.83 31.39
C GLU A 562 -4.34 1.81 29.89
N ASP A 563 -3.15 2.32 29.55
CA ASP A 563 -2.64 2.45 28.18
C ASP A 563 -2.00 1.15 27.68
N LEU A 564 -2.35 0.75 26.44
CA LEU A 564 -1.97 -0.52 25.82
C LEU A 564 -0.59 -0.51 25.11
N ASN A 565 0.23 0.52 25.31
CA ASN A 565 1.65 0.62 24.92
C ASN A 565 2.29 1.81 25.65
N PRO A 566 3.58 1.79 26.05
CA PRO A 566 4.68 1.27 25.24
C PRO A 566 5.52 0.16 25.88
N THR A 567 6.06 -0.71 25.02
CA THR A 567 7.24 -1.53 25.32
C THR A 567 8.51 -0.72 25.08
N VAL A 568 9.43 -0.68 26.04
CA VAL A 568 10.77 -0.13 25.81
C VAL A 568 11.65 -1.27 25.29
N GLU A 569 12.12 -1.17 24.05
CA GLU A 569 13.14 -2.08 23.48
C GLU A 569 14.54 -1.52 23.68
N ARG A 570 15.46 -2.35 24.18
CA ARG A 570 16.90 -2.06 24.28
C ARG A 570 17.69 -3.31 23.92
N LYS A 571 18.82 -3.16 23.25
CA LYS A 571 19.70 -4.26 22.84
C LYS A 571 21.05 -4.15 23.54
N TYR A 572 21.62 -5.25 24.00
CA TYR A 572 22.90 -5.28 24.72
C TYR A 572 23.75 -6.48 24.32
N SER A 573 25.07 -6.32 24.22
CA SER A 573 26.04 -7.37 23.85
C SER A 573 27.26 -7.33 24.77
N TYR A 574 27.99 -8.43 24.89
CA TYR A 574 29.25 -8.48 25.65
C TYR A 574 30.48 -8.17 24.77
N TRP A 575 30.65 -8.85 23.61
CA TRP A 575 31.67 -8.47 22.63
C TRP A 575 31.16 -7.40 21.64
N SER A 576 32.12 -6.77 20.92
CA SER A 576 31.97 -5.61 20.02
C SER A 576 30.66 -5.62 19.21
N PRO A 577 29.96 -4.49 19.08
CA PRO A 577 28.56 -4.49 18.69
C PRO A 577 28.32 -5.04 17.28
N PHE A 578 27.35 -5.94 17.19
CA PHE A 578 26.86 -6.47 15.92
C PHE A 578 26.19 -5.39 15.08
N TYR A 579 26.66 -5.25 13.84
CA TYR A 579 25.88 -5.51 12.63
C TYR A 579 26.85 -5.64 11.46
N ASP A 580 26.69 -6.69 10.64
CA ASP A 580 27.34 -6.75 9.34
C ASP A 580 26.83 -5.55 8.50
N GLU A 581 27.72 -4.78 7.86
CA GLU A 581 27.31 -3.67 6.98
C GLU A 581 26.44 -4.17 5.80
N GLU A 582 26.52 -5.45 5.45
CA GLU A 582 25.70 -6.11 4.43
C GLU A 582 24.36 -6.64 4.99
N TYR A 583 24.27 -6.94 6.29
CA TYR A 583 23.09 -7.53 6.94
C TYR A 583 22.80 -6.93 8.34
N PRO A 584 22.42 -5.64 8.46
CA PRO A 584 22.23 -4.96 9.75
C PRO A 584 20.94 -5.30 10.52
N TRP A 585 20.17 -6.26 10.00
CA TRP A 585 19.08 -6.95 10.69
C TRP A 585 19.51 -8.30 11.27
N TRP A 586 20.70 -8.80 10.90
CA TRP A 586 21.21 -10.12 11.25
C TRP A 586 22.34 -9.99 12.28
N PRO A 587 22.08 -10.22 13.59
CA PRO A 587 23.06 -10.00 14.67
C PRO A 587 24.14 -11.09 14.74
N HIS A 588 24.58 -11.64 13.60
CA HIS A 588 25.45 -12.81 13.51
C HIS A 588 26.71 -12.58 12.69
N TRP A 589 27.37 -11.45 12.96
CA TRP A 589 28.71 -11.23 12.45
C TRP A 589 29.68 -12.24 13.09
N LYS A 590 30.07 -13.29 12.36
CA LYS A 590 30.98 -14.32 12.87
C LYS A 590 32.32 -13.74 13.34
N GLU A 591 32.90 -12.84 12.57
CA GLU A 591 34.15 -12.14 12.88
C GLU A 591 34.00 -11.10 14.00
N GLY A 592 32.76 -10.79 14.44
CA GLY A 592 32.45 -10.00 15.64
C GLY A 592 32.33 -10.83 16.93
N MET A 593 32.41 -12.16 16.85
CA MET A 593 32.41 -13.04 18.03
C MET A 593 33.75 -13.02 18.75
N GLY A 594 33.72 -13.07 20.08
CA GLY A 594 34.93 -13.18 20.90
C GLY A 594 35.46 -14.60 20.98
N THR A 595 36.72 -14.74 21.38
CA THR A 595 37.37 -16.05 21.53
C THR A 595 37.28 -16.56 22.97
N LEU A 596 36.62 -17.71 23.17
CA LEU A 596 36.69 -18.49 24.40
C LEU A 596 37.85 -19.48 24.34
N LYS A 597 38.58 -19.60 25.46
CA LYS A 597 39.65 -20.58 25.66
C LYS A 597 39.31 -21.50 26.82
N LEU A 598 39.15 -22.79 26.54
CA LEU A 598 39.00 -23.83 27.55
C LEU A 598 40.29 -23.92 28.39
N VAL A 599 40.16 -23.85 29.72
CA VAL A 599 41.28 -23.98 30.67
C VAL A 599 41.02 -25.15 31.61
N GLU A 600 41.92 -26.13 31.60
CA GLU A 600 41.84 -27.37 32.41
C GLU A 600 42.27 -27.16 33.88
N ASP A 601 43.05 -26.13 34.19
CA ASP A 601 43.52 -25.84 35.55
C ASP A 601 43.77 -24.34 35.80
N GLN A 602 43.35 -23.82 36.96
CA GLN A 602 43.57 -22.41 37.33
C GLN A 602 44.96 -22.19 37.92
N SER A 603 45.96 -22.05 37.05
CA SER A 603 47.19 -21.32 37.38
C SER A 603 47.08 -19.88 36.89
N PRO A 604 47.09 -18.86 37.78
CA PRO A 604 46.83 -17.47 37.38
C PRO A 604 47.94 -16.93 36.47
N THR A 605 47.55 -16.33 35.35
CA THR A 605 48.44 -15.49 34.54
C THR A 605 48.88 -14.26 35.34
N ILE A 606 50.19 -14.00 35.34
CA ILE A 606 50.84 -13.04 36.24
C ILE A 606 50.69 -11.62 35.69
N GLU A 607 49.59 -10.94 36.02
CA GLU A 607 49.54 -9.47 36.15
C GLU A 607 48.72 -9.09 37.40
N SER A 608 49.43 -8.57 38.41
CA SER A 608 48.97 -7.91 39.64
C SER A 608 47.55 -8.18 40.19
N PHE A 609 47.44 -9.07 41.18
CA PHE A 609 46.34 -9.06 42.16
C PHE A 609 46.87 -9.32 43.59
N GLU A 610 46.23 -8.70 44.59
CA GLU A 610 46.49 -8.93 46.00
C GLU A 610 45.98 -10.31 46.46
N VAL A 611 46.56 -10.85 47.54
CA VAL A 611 46.19 -12.17 48.07
C VAL A 611 44.84 -12.08 48.80
N SER A 612 43.80 -12.69 48.26
CA SER A 612 42.47 -12.74 48.91
C SER A 612 42.42 -13.76 50.06
N GLU A 613 41.85 -13.34 51.21
CA GLU A 613 41.62 -14.24 52.36
C GLU A 613 40.62 -15.35 51.99
N LYS A 614 40.92 -16.58 52.45
CA LYS A 614 40.07 -17.77 52.28
C LYS A 614 39.49 -18.21 53.62
N PHE A 615 38.19 -18.49 53.64
CA PHE A 615 37.42 -18.83 54.83
C PHE A 615 36.78 -20.21 54.69
N LYS A 616 36.99 -21.08 55.68
CA LYS A 616 36.39 -22.42 55.77
C LYS A 616 35.18 -22.39 56.71
N VAL A 617 34.00 -22.70 56.19
CA VAL A 617 32.74 -22.64 56.94
C VAL A 617 32.61 -23.85 57.87
N THR A 618 32.17 -23.60 59.10
CA THR A 618 31.98 -24.63 60.14
C THR A 618 30.53 -24.75 60.62
N ALA A 619 29.76 -23.66 60.56
CA ALA A 619 28.32 -23.62 60.82
C ALA A 619 27.66 -22.50 59.99
N VAL A 620 26.35 -22.64 59.77
CA VAL A 620 25.49 -21.65 59.11
C VAL A 620 24.27 -21.41 60.02
N GLU A 621 24.03 -20.16 60.38
CA GLU A 621 22.92 -19.74 61.24
C GLU A 621 22.03 -18.76 60.46
N ILE A 622 20.70 -18.90 60.54
CA ILE A 622 19.74 -18.01 59.89
C ILE A 622 18.78 -17.45 60.93
N GLU A 623 18.63 -16.13 60.95
CA GLU A 623 17.69 -15.43 61.85
C GLU A 623 16.76 -14.49 61.06
N GLY A 624 15.51 -14.36 61.52
CA GLY A 624 14.52 -13.39 60.99
C GLY A 624 13.49 -13.96 60.01
N ASN A 625 13.61 -15.23 59.62
CA ASN A 625 12.59 -15.97 58.89
C ASN A 625 11.47 -16.47 59.84
N ASN A 626 10.34 -15.76 59.89
CA ASN A 626 9.23 -16.03 60.81
C ASN A 626 8.08 -16.84 60.16
N THR A 627 8.01 -16.86 58.82
CA THR A 627 6.91 -17.43 58.01
C THR A 627 7.41 -18.58 57.13
N ILE A 628 8.67 -18.51 56.70
CA ILE A 628 9.35 -19.51 55.87
C ILE A 628 10.25 -20.36 56.78
N PRO A 629 10.04 -21.69 56.85
CA PRO A 629 10.86 -22.59 57.66
C PRO A 629 12.36 -22.53 57.30
N THR A 630 13.24 -22.60 58.31
CA THR A 630 14.70 -22.43 58.12
C THR A 630 15.32 -23.49 57.20
N ASP A 631 14.79 -24.72 57.24
CA ASP A 631 15.13 -25.80 56.31
C ASP A 631 14.79 -25.44 54.85
N VAL A 632 13.63 -24.84 54.59
CA VAL A 632 13.24 -24.36 53.25
C VAL A 632 14.16 -23.23 52.75
N VAL A 633 14.69 -22.41 53.65
CA VAL A 633 15.67 -21.37 53.30
C VAL A 633 17.06 -21.98 53.03
N LEU A 634 17.51 -22.93 53.87
CA LEU A 634 18.78 -23.63 53.69
C LEU A 634 18.83 -24.47 52.40
N GLU A 635 17.71 -25.07 51.98
CA GLU A 635 17.60 -25.77 50.68
C GLU A 635 17.85 -24.86 49.46
N GLN A 636 17.81 -23.52 49.61
CA GLN A 636 18.08 -22.57 48.53
C GLN A 636 19.50 -21.97 48.57
N ILE A 637 20.33 -22.34 49.55
CA ILE A 637 21.64 -21.72 49.84
C ILE A 637 22.79 -22.74 49.64
N PRO A 638 23.83 -22.43 48.84
CA PRO A 638 24.94 -23.35 48.54
C PRO A 638 26.02 -23.44 49.63
N ILE A 639 25.70 -23.19 50.91
CA ILE A 639 26.68 -23.22 52.01
C ILE A 639 26.47 -24.47 52.86
N VAL A 640 27.47 -25.36 52.87
CA VAL A 640 27.51 -26.51 53.76
C VAL A 640 28.78 -26.43 54.63
N PRO A 641 28.71 -26.79 55.93
CA PRO A 641 29.88 -26.96 56.77
C PRO A 641 30.97 -27.81 56.09
N GLY A 642 32.19 -27.28 56.05
CA GLY A 642 33.35 -27.86 55.37
C GLY A 642 33.71 -27.18 54.04
N ASN A 643 32.83 -26.39 53.41
CA ASN A 643 33.17 -25.62 52.21
C ASN A 643 34.13 -24.47 52.53
N THR A 644 34.99 -24.10 51.57
CA THR A 644 35.90 -22.95 51.68
C THR A 644 35.58 -21.91 50.60
N PHE A 645 35.42 -20.65 51.00
CA PHE A 645 35.03 -19.53 50.14
C PHE A 645 36.02 -18.36 50.25
N THR A 646 36.13 -17.54 49.20
CA THR A 646 36.74 -16.21 49.25
C THR A 646 35.73 -15.14 49.66
N ASN A 647 36.19 -13.93 50.02
CA ASN A 647 35.32 -12.77 50.24
C ASN A 647 34.39 -12.49 49.04
N GLU A 648 34.88 -12.66 47.81
CA GLU A 648 34.11 -12.44 46.58
C GLU A 648 33.00 -13.48 46.40
N GLN A 649 33.28 -14.75 46.73
CA GLN A 649 32.28 -15.82 46.69
C GLN A 649 31.21 -15.62 47.77
N LEU A 650 31.60 -15.15 48.96
CA LEU A 650 30.67 -14.75 50.03
C LEU A 650 29.82 -13.52 49.63
N ALA A 651 30.37 -12.57 48.87
CA ALA A 651 29.62 -11.41 48.38
C ALA A 651 28.58 -11.80 47.30
N ARG A 652 28.95 -12.66 46.33
CA ARG A 652 28.01 -13.20 45.33
C ARG A 652 26.82 -13.91 45.99
N LEU A 653 27.11 -14.70 47.02
CA LEU A 653 26.14 -15.45 47.82
C LEU A 653 25.14 -14.58 48.59
N ILE A 654 25.53 -13.39 49.04
CA ILE A 654 24.59 -12.39 49.59
C ILE A 654 23.61 -11.95 48.51
N ALA A 655 24.13 -11.61 47.33
CA ALA A 655 23.31 -11.19 46.20
C ALA A 655 22.34 -12.29 45.74
N GLU A 656 22.72 -13.57 45.80
CA GLU A 656 21.78 -14.68 45.54
C GLU A 656 20.58 -14.67 46.49
N LEU A 657 20.80 -14.38 47.78
CA LEU A 657 19.74 -14.38 48.79
C LEU A 657 18.87 -13.12 48.76
N GLU A 658 19.45 -11.95 48.50
CA GLU A 658 18.69 -10.71 48.27
C GLU A 658 17.80 -10.80 47.02
N ASN A 659 18.12 -11.70 46.09
CA ASN A 659 17.39 -11.93 44.84
C ASN A 659 16.16 -12.86 44.98
N PHE A 660 15.88 -13.43 46.15
CA PHE A 660 14.63 -14.18 46.37
C PHE A 660 13.47 -13.24 46.71
N ASP A 661 12.35 -13.35 45.95
CA ASP A 661 11.05 -12.69 46.22
C ASP A 661 10.51 -12.86 47.67
N TRP A 662 11.14 -13.75 48.45
CA TRP A 662 10.83 -14.08 49.84
C TRP A 662 11.37 -13.09 50.87
N PHE A 663 12.39 -12.29 50.54
CA PHE A 663 13.05 -11.39 51.48
C PHE A 663 13.07 -9.94 50.97
N GLN A 664 12.89 -8.98 51.87
CA GLN A 664 13.06 -7.54 51.60
C GLN A 664 14.50 -7.07 51.83
N LYS A 665 15.27 -7.82 52.62
CA LYS A 665 16.65 -7.51 52.98
C LYS A 665 17.34 -8.76 53.51
N VAL A 666 18.63 -8.93 53.18
CA VAL A 666 19.50 -9.97 53.72
C VAL A 666 20.80 -9.32 54.23
N GLN A 667 21.40 -9.87 55.28
CA GLN A 667 22.71 -9.45 55.77
C GLN A 667 23.52 -10.69 56.17
N LEU A 668 24.75 -10.81 55.70
CA LEU A 668 25.66 -11.90 56.05
C LEU A 668 26.82 -11.38 56.92
N ARG A 669 27.21 -12.16 57.93
CA ARG A 669 28.35 -11.90 58.80
C ARG A 669 29.20 -13.17 58.96
N THR A 670 30.51 -13.00 59.07
CA THR A 670 31.44 -14.10 59.38
C THR A 670 32.08 -13.89 60.74
N VAL A 671 32.00 -14.92 61.60
CA VAL A 671 32.61 -14.95 62.93
C VAL A 671 33.76 -15.95 62.93
N VAL A 672 34.98 -15.51 63.25
CA VAL A 672 36.19 -16.35 63.21
C VAL A 672 36.29 -17.20 64.48
N LEU A 673 36.53 -18.51 64.32
CA LEU A 673 36.69 -19.43 65.44
C LEU A 673 37.95 -19.10 66.25
N GLY A 674 37.74 -18.58 67.47
CA GLY A 674 38.81 -18.24 68.42
C GLY A 674 38.91 -16.74 68.77
N THR A 675 38.11 -15.88 68.14
CA THR A 675 38.05 -14.44 68.44
C THR A 675 36.61 -13.94 68.41
N ASP A 676 36.16 -13.22 69.45
CA ASP A 676 34.81 -12.65 69.52
C ASP A 676 34.57 -11.43 68.58
N GLU A 677 35.56 -11.07 67.74
CA GLU A 677 35.44 -9.97 66.78
C GLU A 677 34.86 -10.45 65.43
N PRO A 678 33.70 -9.91 64.99
CA PRO A 678 33.14 -10.20 63.67
C PRO A 678 33.92 -9.44 62.58
N LYS A 679 34.26 -10.12 61.47
CA LYS A 679 34.77 -9.46 60.26
C LYS A 679 33.61 -9.10 59.31
N SER A 680 33.59 -7.86 58.83
CA SER A 680 32.73 -7.40 57.73
C SER A 680 33.42 -7.71 56.38
N PRO A 681 32.72 -8.24 55.35
CA PRO A 681 33.35 -8.54 54.05
C PRO A 681 33.75 -7.32 53.20
N LEU A 682 33.41 -6.07 53.59
CA LEU A 682 33.19 -4.98 52.63
C LEU A 682 33.75 -3.58 53.00
N ASP A 683 34.73 -3.48 53.89
CA ASP A 683 35.12 -2.19 54.50
C ASP A 683 36.18 -1.34 53.74
N ASN A 684 36.67 -1.73 52.54
CA ASN A 684 37.90 -1.13 51.95
C ASN A 684 37.94 -0.89 50.42
N LEU A 685 36.81 -0.64 49.73
CA LEU A 685 36.78 -0.46 48.25
C LEU A 685 36.09 0.82 47.73
N SER A 686 36.03 1.89 48.54
CA SER A 686 35.19 3.08 48.24
C SER A 686 35.91 4.39 47.88
N ASP A 687 37.25 4.44 47.73
CA ASP A 687 37.99 5.73 47.67
C ASP A 687 39.01 5.92 46.51
N THR A 688 39.07 5.03 45.51
CA THR A 688 40.16 5.02 44.49
C THR A 688 39.76 5.23 43.02
N PHE A 689 38.53 5.71 42.73
CA PHE A 689 38.06 5.94 41.34
C PHE A 689 37.77 7.41 40.97
N LEU A 690 38.37 8.39 41.65
CA LEU A 690 38.35 9.80 41.24
C LEU A 690 39.70 10.50 41.50
N ARG A 691 40.24 11.17 40.46
CA ARG A 691 41.61 11.74 40.32
C ARG A 691 42.69 10.68 40.01
N ASP A 692 43.71 10.95 39.20
CA ASP A 692 44.25 12.26 38.81
C ASP A 692 44.75 12.33 37.34
N GLN A 693 45.03 13.54 36.84
CA GLN A 693 45.74 13.74 35.57
C GLN A 693 47.26 13.81 35.77
N GLY A 694 47.99 12.98 35.03
CA GLY A 694 49.28 13.30 34.40
C GLY A 694 50.50 13.63 35.27
N SER A 695 51.51 12.76 35.20
CA SER A 695 52.93 13.17 35.03
C SER A 695 53.80 11.97 34.65
N ASP A 696 54.76 12.18 33.76
CA ASP A 696 55.86 11.23 33.53
C ASP A 696 56.74 11.07 34.79
N ASP A 697 57.12 9.84 35.15
CA ASP A 697 58.54 9.50 35.42
C ASP A 697 58.72 7.99 35.62
N ILE A 698 59.78 7.42 35.01
CA ILE A 698 60.09 5.98 35.09
C ILE A 698 61.33 5.75 35.97
N HIS A 699 61.16 5.07 37.10
CA HIS A 699 62.26 4.49 37.87
C HIS A 699 62.03 3.01 38.23
N GLN A 700 63.12 2.24 38.17
CA GLN A 700 63.15 0.77 38.24
C GLN A 700 63.10 0.24 39.68
N GLY A 701 62.45 -0.91 39.92
CA GLY A 701 62.37 -1.50 41.28
C GLY A 701 61.94 -2.96 41.42
N LYS A 702 62.82 -3.92 41.07
CA LYS A 702 62.99 -5.31 41.58
C LYS A 702 61.79 -6.13 42.13
N ASN A 703 61.64 -7.35 41.57
CA ASN A 703 60.85 -8.46 42.12
C ASN A 703 61.19 -8.85 43.58
N GLN A 704 60.17 -9.19 44.36
CA GLN A 704 60.23 -10.07 45.53
C GLN A 704 59.13 -11.14 45.46
N GLN A 705 59.39 -12.35 45.96
CA GLN A 705 58.41 -13.45 46.09
C GLN A 705 57.55 -13.29 47.35
N LEU A 706 56.26 -13.62 47.28
CA LEU A 706 55.34 -13.71 48.42
C LEU A 706 55.08 -15.18 48.87
N PRO A 707 54.64 -15.40 50.13
CA PRO A 707 54.41 -16.73 50.71
C PRO A 707 52.95 -17.24 50.64
N ASN A 708 52.76 -18.56 50.74
CA ASN A 708 51.45 -19.21 50.90
C ASN A 708 50.93 -19.11 52.36
N THR A 709 49.62 -18.91 52.53
CA THR A 709 48.89 -18.94 53.82
C THR A 709 47.73 -19.94 53.83
N GLU A 710 47.43 -20.51 55.00
CA GLU A 710 46.30 -21.44 55.23
C GLU A 710 44.96 -20.69 55.48
N PRO A 711 43.80 -21.29 55.17
CA PRO A 711 42.48 -20.65 55.32
C PRO A 711 41.97 -20.59 56.77
N LEU A 712 41.25 -19.52 57.10
CA LEU A 712 40.66 -19.25 58.44
C LEU A 712 39.31 -19.99 58.63
N GLU A 713 39.04 -20.55 59.81
CA GLU A 713 37.74 -21.19 60.10
C GLU A 713 36.69 -20.19 60.63
N VAL A 714 35.47 -20.23 60.08
CA VAL A 714 34.39 -19.28 60.39
C VAL A 714 33.01 -19.93 60.57
N THR A 715 32.13 -19.25 61.30
CA THR A 715 30.66 -19.44 61.27
C THR A 715 30.02 -18.33 60.43
N VAL A 716 29.04 -18.68 59.59
CA VAL A 716 28.31 -17.74 58.73
C VAL A 716 26.93 -17.47 59.31
N GLN A 717 26.65 -16.23 59.69
CA GLN A 717 25.35 -15.78 60.20
C GLN A 717 24.60 -14.99 59.13
N ILE A 718 23.35 -15.35 58.85
CA ILE A 718 22.51 -14.77 57.80
C ILE A 718 21.23 -14.22 58.42
N ASN A 719 21.11 -12.90 58.47
CA ASN A 719 19.93 -12.22 59.02
C ASN A 719 19.03 -11.76 57.87
N VAL A 720 17.78 -12.19 57.86
CA VAL A 720 16.80 -11.90 56.79
C VAL A 720 15.59 -11.12 57.31
N THR A 721 14.98 -10.32 56.44
CA THR A 721 13.67 -9.69 56.66
C THR A 721 12.70 -10.23 55.61
N GLU A 722 11.64 -10.93 56.01
CA GLU A 722 10.68 -11.52 55.06
C GLU A 722 9.81 -10.49 54.31
N ALA A 723 9.53 -10.80 53.05
CA ALA A 723 8.48 -10.17 52.25
C ALA A 723 7.09 -10.73 52.62
N PRO A 724 5.98 -10.03 52.28
CA PRO A 724 4.62 -10.56 52.48
C PRO A 724 4.36 -11.77 51.57
N VAL A 725 4.65 -12.96 52.09
CA VAL A 725 4.51 -14.26 51.42
C VAL A 725 3.29 -15.06 51.93
N LYS A 726 2.74 -15.92 51.06
CA LYS A 726 1.66 -16.87 51.39
C LYS A 726 1.95 -18.23 50.76
N PHE A 727 1.75 -19.31 51.52
CA PHE A 727 1.92 -20.67 51.02
C PHE A 727 0.66 -21.14 50.27
N ALA A 728 0.75 -21.29 48.95
CA ALA A 728 -0.32 -21.84 48.13
C ALA A 728 -0.16 -23.36 48.02
N ASN A 729 -0.94 -24.12 48.80
CA ASN A 729 -0.99 -25.59 48.74
C ASN A 729 -1.57 -26.10 47.39
N LYS A 730 -2.41 -25.29 46.74
CA LYS A 730 -3.00 -25.63 45.44
C LYS A 730 -3.20 -24.39 44.58
N ILE A 731 -3.11 -24.54 43.26
CA ILE A 731 -3.43 -23.48 42.30
C ILE A 731 -4.55 -23.94 41.36
N LYS A 732 -5.48 -23.04 41.06
CA LYS A 732 -6.64 -23.28 40.19
C LYS A 732 -6.77 -22.15 39.17
N ILE A 733 -7.10 -22.50 37.93
CA ILE A 733 -7.56 -21.55 36.92
C ILE A 733 -9.06 -21.81 36.74
N ASN A 734 -9.87 -20.77 36.68
CA ASN A 734 -11.31 -20.82 36.47
C ASN A 734 -11.68 -20.07 35.18
N ARG A 735 -12.81 -20.45 34.54
CA ARG A 735 -13.40 -19.78 33.35
C ARG A 735 -12.46 -19.68 32.13
N HIS A 736 -11.76 -20.78 31.86
CA HIS A 736 -10.74 -20.93 30.82
C HIS A 736 -11.30 -21.71 29.61
N ARG A 737 -12.33 -21.17 28.95
CA ARG A 737 -13.06 -21.85 27.86
C ARG A 737 -12.21 -21.99 26.60
N SER A 738 -11.39 -20.98 26.30
CA SER A 738 -10.59 -20.92 25.08
C SER A 738 -9.22 -21.62 25.20
N PHE A 739 -8.69 -21.81 26.43
CA PHE A 739 -7.40 -22.48 26.66
C PHE A 739 -7.44 -23.40 27.90
N PRO A 740 -6.85 -24.61 27.88
CA PRO A 740 -6.90 -25.53 29.01
C PRO A 740 -6.22 -25.01 30.29
N ALA A 741 -6.83 -25.24 31.46
CA ALA A 741 -6.26 -24.82 32.75
C ALA A 741 -4.86 -25.39 33.01
N GLN A 742 -4.58 -26.64 32.63
CA GLN A 742 -3.27 -27.25 32.85
C GLN A 742 -2.19 -26.63 31.94
N PHE A 743 -2.57 -26.26 30.71
CA PHE A 743 -1.71 -25.52 29.81
C PHE A 743 -1.30 -24.19 30.45
N ILE A 744 -2.26 -23.39 30.95
CA ILE A 744 -1.99 -22.10 31.62
C ILE A 744 -1.09 -22.27 32.86
N LYS A 745 -1.26 -23.34 33.65
CA LYS A 745 -0.42 -23.58 34.84
C LYS A 745 1.02 -23.91 34.49
N ASN A 746 1.22 -24.79 33.52
CA ASN A 746 2.56 -25.12 33.02
C ASN A 746 3.20 -23.86 32.40
N TRP A 747 2.43 -23.07 31.67
CA TRP A 747 2.87 -21.85 30.98
C TRP A 747 3.55 -20.82 31.88
N PHE A 748 3.02 -20.65 33.09
CA PHE A 748 3.40 -19.56 33.99
C PHE A 748 4.10 -20.05 35.26
N ASP A 749 4.56 -21.31 35.31
CA ASP A 749 5.10 -21.97 36.50
C ASP A 749 4.22 -21.76 37.74
N LEU A 750 3.02 -22.33 37.69
CA LEU A 750 2.03 -22.28 38.75
C LEU A 750 1.98 -23.62 39.50
N SER A 751 3.01 -23.84 40.32
CA SER A 751 3.21 -24.97 41.23
C SER A 751 2.94 -24.58 42.71
N PRO A 752 2.60 -25.53 43.61
CA PRO A 752 2.43 -25.24 45.04
C PRO A 752 3.74 -24.81 45.72
N ARG A 753 3.77 -23.59 46.28
CA ARG A 753 4.94 -23.01 47.00
C ARG A 753 4.55 -21.74 47.78
N TYR A 754 5.52 -21.12 48.44
CA TYR A 754 5.41 -19.75 48.95
C TYR A 754 5.46 -18.75 47.78
N PHE A 755 4.43 -17.90 47.67
CA PHE A 755 4.38 -16.79 46.72
C PHE A 755 4.34 -15.45 47.46
N ALA A 756 5.13 -14.49 47.00
CA ALA A 756 4.98 -13.09 47.38
C ALA A 756 3.74 -12.48 46.70
N ASP A 757 3.04 -11.56 47.38
CA ASP A 757 1.86 -10.86 46.83
C ASP A 757 2.18 -10.06 45.54
N THR A 758 3.46 -9.71 45.31
CA THR A 758 3.99 -9.12 44.07
C THR A 758 4.00 -10.12 42.92
N ASN A 759 4.54 -11.33 43.13
CA ASN A 759 4.58 -12.41 42.14
C ASN A 759 3.17 -12.84 41.72
N ILE A 760 2.22 -12.94 42.66
CA ILE A 760 0.82 -13.28 42.36
C ILE A 760 0.18 -12.27 41.37
N LYS A 761 0.44 -10.97 41.55
CA LYS A 761 -0.03 -9.88 40.66
C LYS A 761 0.69 -9.89 39.30
N LEU A 762 1.98 -10.21 39.28
CA LEU A 762 2.75 -10.38 38.05
C LEU A 762 2.12 -11.47 37.17
N LYS A 763 1.93 -12.67 37.74
CA LYS A 763 1.31 -13.81 37.05
C LYS A 763 -0.14 -13.52 36.62
N GLN A 764 -0.93 -12.78 37.41
CA GLN A 764 -2.28 -12.32 37.03
C GLN A 764 -2.24 -11.54 35.69
N ARG A 765 -1.32 -10.57 35.56
CA ARG A 765 -1.21 -9.74 34.35
C ARG A 765 -0.70 -10.55 33.17
N MET A 766 0.31 -11.40 33.36
CA MET A 766 0.82 -12.27 32.28
C MET A 766 -0.27 -13.17 31.69
N ILE A 767 -1.18 -13.71 32.52
CA ILE A 767 -2.33 -14.48 32.02
C ILE A 767 -3.31 -13.58 31.25
N ALA A 768 -3.53 -12.32 31.65
CA ALA A 768 -4.43 -11.41 30.93
C ALA A 768 -3.87 -11.04 29.54
N ASP A 769 -2.60 -10.63 29.48
CA ASP A 769 -1.89 -10.29 28.24
C ASP A 769 -1.87 -11.46 27.26
N PHE A 770 -1.72 -12.69 27.75
CA PHE A 770 -1.77 -13.90 26.92
C PHE A 770 -3.08 -14.05 26.12
N TYR A 771 -4.23 -13.67 26.69
CA TYR A 771 -5.51 -13.68 25.99
C TYR A 771 -5.63 -12.49 25.01
N VAL A 772 -5.25 -11.28 25.44
CA VAL A 772 -5.33 -10.08 24.60
C VAL A 772 -4.49 -10.25 23.33
N ASN A 773 -3.24 -10.72 23.47
CA ASN A 773 -2.33 -11.00 22.35
C ASN A 773 -2.84 -12.10 21.39
N ARG A 774 -3.82 -12.91 21.81
CA ARG A 774 -4.47 -13.95 20.99
C ARG A 774 -5.83 -13.51 20.43
N GLY A 775 -6.07 -12.21 20.38
CA GLY A 775 -7.22 -11.61 19.73
C GLY A 775 -8.47 -11.47 20.60
N TYR A 776 -8.36 -11.57 21.92
CA TYR A 776 -9.46 -11.40 22.89
C TYR A 776 -9.38 -10.00 23.55
N PRO A 777 -9.80 -8.90 22.88
CA PRO A 777 -9.51 -7.53 23.30
C PRO A 777 -10.18 -7.10 24.62
N PHE A 778 -11.19 -7.85 25.06
CA PHE A 778 -11.94 -7.53 26.28
C PHE A 778 -11.50 -8.36 27.49
N ALA A 779 -10.49 -9.24 27.33
CA ALA A 779 -10.07 -10.19 28.35
C ALA A 779 -9.56 -9.51 29.63
N LYS A 780 -9.90 -10.10 30.78
CA LYS A 780 -9.49 -9.67 32.12
C LYS A 780 -9.24 -10.87 33.02
N VAL A 781 -8.25 -10.79 33.91
CA VAL A 781 -7.96 -11.82 34.91
C VAL A 781 -7.98 -11.21 36.30
N THR A 782 -8.49 -11.94 37.27
CA THR A 782 -8.50 -11.59 38.70
C THR A 782 -7.97 -12.78 39.51
N TYR A 783 -7.52 -12.57 40.75
CA TYR A 783 -7.15 -13.67 41.65
C TYR A 783 -7.80 -13.55 43.02
N GLU A 784 -7.94 -14.69 43.69
CA GLU A 784 -8.42 -14.81 45.07
C GLU A 784 -7.72 -15.98 45.77
N PHE A 785 -7.68 -15.96 47.10
CA PHE A 785 -7.06 -17.00 47.91
C PHE A 785 -8.12 -17.62 48.83
N VAL A 786 -8.38 -18.92 48.66
CA VAL A 786 -9.50 -19.62 49.31
C VAL A 786 -9.01 -20.97 49.82
N ASN A 787 -9.01 -21.18 51.14
CA ASN A 787 -8.56 -22.43 51.80
C ASN A 787 -7.22 -22.94 51.23
N ASP A 788 -6.18 -22.12 51.35
CA ASP A 788 -4.81 -22.36 50.86
C ASP A 788 -4.70 -22.67 49.35
N THR A 789 -5.76 -22.34 48.60
CA THR A 789 -5.81 -22.44 47.14
C THR A 789 -5.80 -21.05 46.51
N LEU A 790 -4.77 -20.75 45.73
CA LEU A 790 -4.73 -19.57 44.86
C LEU A 790 -5.56 -19.83 43.59
N GLN A 791 -6.59 -19.04 43.36
CA GLN A 791 -7.47 -19.17 42.20
C GLN A 791 -7.34 -17.95 41.27
N TYR A 792 -7.03 -18.19 39.99
CA TYR A 792 -7.11 -17.17 38.94
C TYR A 792 -8.44 -17.31 38.17
N ASN A 793 -9.24 -16.25 38.18
CA ASN A 793 -10.52 -16.17 37.48
C ASN A 793 -10.37 -15.39 36.18
N VAL A 794 -10.49 -16.07 35.04
CA VAL A 794 -10.42 -15.46 33.71
C VAL A 794 -11.81 -14.97 33.26
N ASN A 795 -11.86 -13.84 32.58
CA ASN A 795 -12.99 -13.39 31.79
C ASN A 795 -12.46 -13.15 30.38
N GLU A 796 -12.86 -13.98 29.42
CA GLU A 796 -12.33 -13.96 28.04
C GLU A 796 -12.91 -12.80 27.21
N GLY A 797 -14.01 -12.18 27.68
CA GLY A 797 -14.65 -11.03 27.05
C GLY A 797 -15.84 -11.41 26.16
N TYR A 798 -17.02 -10.92 26.52
CA TYR A 798 -18.27 -11.08 25.77
C TYR A 798 -18.66 -9.73 25.15
N LEU A 799 -19.40 -9.72 24.03
CA LEU A 799 -20.02 -8.49 23.53
C LEU A 799 -21.32 -8.21 24.29
N ASP A 800 -21.45 -7.03 24.88
CA ASP A 800 -22.65 -6.60 25.60
C ASP A 800 -23.67 -5.90 24.67
N GLU A 801 -23.21 -5.34 23.54
CA GLU A 801 -24.04 -4.56 22.62
C GLU A 801 -23.49 -4.59 21.18
N ILE A 802 -24.37 -4.64 20.19
CA ILE A 802 -24.05 -4.40 18.77
C ILE A 802 -24.85 -3.19 18.30
N ARG A 803 -24.16 -2.18 17.77
CA ARG A 803 -24.74 -0.90 17.35
C ARG A 803 -24.49 -0.66 15.88
N PHE A 804 -25.57 -0.43 15.13
CA PHE A 804 -25.52 -0.01 13.73
C PHE A 804 -25.72 1.50 13.62
N THR A 805 -24.96 2.14 12.73
CA THR A 805 -25.10 3.55 12.37
C THR A 805 -25.23 3.73 10.85
N GLY A 806 -25.68 4.90 10.40
CA GLY A 806 -25.83 5.22 8.98
C GLY A 806 -27.08 4.63 8.29
N ASN A 807 -27.65 3.55 8.84
CA ASN A 807 -28.89 2.93 8.35
C ASN A 807 -30.13 3.82 8.63
N ARG A 808 -30.75 4.32 7.56
CA ARG A 808 -31.97 5.16 7.58
C ARG A 808 -33.20 4.45 7.01
N ARG A 809 -33.00 3.55 6.05
CA ARG A 809 -34.04 2.72 5.42
C ARG A 809 -33.85 1.23 5.70
N ILE A 810 -32.63 0.79 5.98
CA ILE A 810 -32.36 -0.60 6.38
C ILE A 810 -32.75 -0.79 7.85
N SER A 811 -33.61 -1.77 8.12
CA SER A 811 -34.16 -2.00 9.47
C SER A 811 -33.12 -2.63 10.41
N HIS A 812 -33.11 -2.22 11.69
CA HIS A 812 -32.17 -2.78 12.67
C HIS A 812 -32.28 -4.32 12.78
N SER A 813 -33.50 -4.86 12.73
CA SER A 813 -33.76 -6.31 12.73
C SER A 813 -33.11 -7.05 11.56
N GLU A 814 -33.07 -6.45 10.38
CA GLU A 814 -32.47 -7.04 9.19
C GLU A 814 -30.94 -7.10 9.32
N LEU A 815 -30.33 -6.02 9.82
CA LEU A 815 -28.90 -5.94 10.13
C LEU A 815 -28.48 -6.97 11.17
N THR A 816 -29.21 -7.09 12.29
CA THR A 816 -28.97 -8.10 13.32
C THR A 816 -29.11 -9.52 12.76
N SER A 817 -30.11 -9.77 11.90
CA SER A 817 -30.28 -11.06 11.22
C SER A 817 -29.18 -11.39 10.20
N ALA A 818 -28.43 -10.39 9.75
CA ALA A 818 -27.39 -10.52 8.74
C ALA A 818 -25.99 -10.65 9.35
N ILE A 819 -25.70 -9.95 10.45
CA ILE A 819 -24.41 -10.06 11.15
C ILE A 819 -24.27 -11.39 11.90
N ASN A 820 -25.35 -11.94 12.45
CA ASN A 820 -25.38 -13.26 13.12
C ASN A 820 -24.29 -13.45 14.20
N ILE A 821 -24.20 -12.50 15.14
CA ILE A 821 -23.42 -12.58 16.39
C ILE A 821 -24.39 -12.58 17.57
N SER A 822 -24.13 -13.41 18.59
CA SER A 822 -24.82 -13.34 19.88
C SER A 822 -23.99 -12.58 20.92
N THR A 823 -24.65 -11.85 21.82
CA THR A 823 -24.02 -11.22 22.99
C THR A 823 -23.59 -12.24 24.07
N GLU A 824 -24.01 -13.50 23.94
CA GLU A 824 -23.61 -14.60 24.83
C GLU A 824 -22.35 -15.36 24.34
N GLU A 825 -21.78 -14.97 23.20
CA GLU A 825 -20.55 -15.56 22.66
C GLU A 825 -19.30 -14.77 23.10
N VAL A 826 -18.20 -15.48 23.33
CA VAL A 826 -16.90 -14.85 23.61
C VAL A 826 -16.42 -14.16 22.34
N TYR A 827 -16.10 -12.88 22.43
CA TYR A 827 -15.67 -12.09 21.29
C TYR A 827 -14.15 -12.14 21.11
N PHE A 828 -13.73 -12.52 19.92
CA PHE A 828 -12.36 -12.40 19.44
C PHE A 828 -12.35 -11.79 18.04
N HIS A 829 -11.27 -11.08 17.69
CA HIS A 829 -11.25 -10.16 16.55
C HIS A 829 -11.57 -10.83 15.19
N SER A 830 -11.06 -12.04 14.94
CA SER A 830 -11.32 -12.77 13.69
C SER A 830 -12.77 -13.28 13.55
N LEU A 831 -13.47 -13.52 14.66
CA LEU A 831 -14.93 -13.77 14.63
C LEU A 831 -15.68 -12.51 14.19
N GLY A 832 -15.30 -11.33 14.70
CA GLY A 832 -15.87 -10.05 14.29
C GLY A 832 -15.74 -9.82 12.77
N GLN A 833 -14.51 -9.89 12.25
CA GLN A 833 -14.24 -9.68 10.82
C GLN A 833 -15.03 -10.65 9.92
N ALA A 834 -15.08 -11.94 10.25
CA ALA A 834 -15.83 -12.93 9.46
C ALA A 834 -17.32 -12.62 9.37
N ARG A 835 -17.90 -12.06 10.43
CA ARG A 835 -19.32 -11.71 10.55
C ARG A 835 -19.66 -10.38 9.85
N ILE A 836 -18.74 -9.42 9.86
CA ILE A 836 -18.84 -8.19 9.04
C ILE A 836 -18.82 -8.53 7.54
N ASN A 837 -17.95 -9.44 7.11
CA ASN A 837 -17.91 -9.88 5.70
C ASN A 837 -19.20 -10.63 5.31
N GLN A 838 -19.79 -11.39 6.25
CA GLN A 838 -21.08 -12.06 6.05
C GLN A 838 -22.25 -11.05 5.92
N LEU A 839 -22.23 -9.99 6.74
CA LEU A 839 -23.21 -8.88 6.71
C LEU A 839 -23.19 -8.15 5.37
N ASP A 840 -22.01 -7.69 4.93
CA ASP A 840 -21.82 -6.93 3.69
C ASP A 840 -22.31 -7.70 2.45
N LYS A 841 -21.90 -8.96 2.34
CA LYS A 841 -22.34 -9.85 1.25
C LYS A 841 -23.85 -10.05 1.23
N LYS A 842 -24.44 -10.38 2.39
CA LYS A 842 -25.87 -10.68 2.48
C LYS A 842 -26.72 -9.44 2.16
N LEU A 843 -26.32 -8.26 2.60
CA LEU A 843 -27.04 -7.02 2.30
C LEU A 843 -26.87 -6.60 0.83
N SER A 844 -25.68 -6.74 0.25
CA SER A 844 -25.44 -6.48 -1.18
C SER A 844 -26.33 -7.32 -2.10
N ASP A 845 -26.56 -8.59 -1.75
CA ASP A 845 -27.40 -9.50 -2.53
C ASP A 845 -28.92 -9.27 -2.34
N SER A 846 -29.35 -8.67 -1.22
CA SER A 846 -30.77 -8.68 -0.79
C SER A 846 -31.42 -7.32 -0.50
N ASN A 847 -30.66 -6.24 -0.31
CA ASN A 847 -31.20 -4.95 0.10
C ASN A 847 -30.78 -3.81 -0.86
N GLU A 848 -31.76 -3.20 -1.52
CA GLU A 848 -31.54 -2.17 -2.54
C GLU A 848 -31.12 -0.80 -1.98
N ALA A 849 -31.35 -0.57 -0.68
CA ALA A 849 -30.90 0.63 0.00
C ALA A 849 -29.42 0.54 0.39
N PHE A 850 -28.85 -0.65 0.51
CA PHE A 850 -27.46 -0.86 0.91
C PHE A 850 -26.47 -0.44 -0.20
N LYS A 851 -25.37 0.19 0.20
CA LYS A 851 -24.22 0.48 -0.68
C LYS A 851 -22.98 -0.28 -0.24
N SER A 852 -22.60 -0.17 1.03
CA SER A 852 -21.40 -0.78 1.61
C SER A 852 -21.34 -0.57 3.13
N ILE A 853 -20.55 -1.36 3.84
CA ILE A 853 -20.09 -1.02 5.21
C ILE A 853 -18.99 0.05 5.09
N ARG A 854 -19.10 1.13 5.88
CA ARG A 854 -18.18 2.27 5.87
C ARG A 854 -17.04 2.14 6.89
N ASP A 855 -17.34 1.62 8.08
CA ASP A 855 -16.39 1.39 9.18
C ASP A 855 -16.95 0.34 10.14
N TRP A 856 -16.08 -0.34 10.89
CA TRP A 856 -16.48 -1.16 12.03
C TRP A 856 -15.38 -1.22 13.10
N ARG A 857 -15.76 -1.24 14.38
CA ARG A 857 -14.82 -1.26 15.51
C ARG A 857 -15.41 -1.82 16.80
N VAL A 858 -14.55 -2.19 17.74
CA VAL A 858 -14.93 -2.64 19.08
C VAL A 858 -14.32 -1.75 20.16
N GLN A 859 -15.13 -1.34 21.15
CA GLN A 859 -14.70 -0.45 22.23
C GLN A 859 -15.48 -0.68 23.53
N ARG A 860 -14.97 -0.18 24.67
CA ARG A 860 -15.72 -0.16 25.93
C ARG A 860 -16.43 1.17 26.11
N GLU A 861 -17.74 1.14 26.34
CA GLU A 861 -18.56 2.32 26.63
C GLU A 861 -19.41 2.07 27.88
N GLY A 862 -19.31 2.93 28.90
CA GLY A 862 -20.16 2.84 30.10
C GLY A 862 -20.06 1.50 30.85
N GLY A 863 -18.95 0.78 30.73
CA GLY A 863 -18.75 -0.56 31.31
C GLY A 863 -19.17 -1.73 30.41
N LYS A 864 -19.81 -1.46 29.26
CA LYS A 864 -20.18 -2.47 28.24
C LYS A 864 -19.10 -2.61 27.17
N ASN A 865 -18.96 -3.80 26.61
CA ASN A 865 -18.16 -4.09 25.43
C ASN A 865 -19.06 -3.98 24.18
N VAL A 866 -18.79 -3.03 23.28
CA VAL A 866 -19.68 -2.66 22.17
C VAL A 866 -19.00 -2.91 20.82
N LEU A 867 -19.71 -3.54 19.88
CA LEU A 867 -19.37 -3.60 18.45
C LEU A 867 -20.16 -2.53 17.70
N ILE A 868 -19.48 -1.61 17.00
CA ILE A 868 -20.09 -0.54 16.22
C ILE A 868 -19.84 -0.81 14.73
N VAL A 869 -20.88 -0.70 13.90
CA VAL A 869 -20.83 -0.91 12.44
C VAL A 869 -21.53 0.24 11.73
N ASP A 870 -20.80 1.01 10.91
CA ASP A 870 -21.34 2.15 10.15
C ASP A 870 -21.69 1.72 8.71
N ILE A 871 -22.90 2.04 8.27
CA ILE A 871 -23.47 1.55 7.01
C ILE A 871 -23.75 2.72 6.07
N GLU A 872 -23.33 2.58 4.82
CA GLU A 872 -23.66 3.53 3.75
C GLU A 872 -24.85 3.04 2.92
N GLU A 873 -25.73 3.97 2.57
CA GLU A 873 -26.93 3.72 1.78
C GLU A 873 -26.94 4.44 0.42
N GLN A 874 -27.53 3.81 -0.60
CA GLN A 874 -27.68 4.38 -1.95
C GLN A 874 -28.58 5.64 -1.96
N PRO A 875 -28.23 6.71 -2.70
CA PRO A 875 -29.09 7.89 -2.80
C PRO A 875 -30.43 7.57 -3.49
N PHE A 876 -31.52 8.13 -2.97
CA PHE A 876 -32.90 7.90 -3.47
C PHE A 876 -33.12 8.41 -4.90
N ILE A 877 -32.43 9.48 -5.28
CA ILE A 877 -32.46 10.11 -6.60
C ILE A 877 -31.04 10.13 -7.14
N LYS A 878 -30.84 9.68 -8.38
CA LYS A 878 -29.56 9.74 -9.09
C LYS A 878 -29.67 10.73 -10.26
N PRO A 879 -29.21 11.99 -10.11
CA PRO A 879 -29.13 12.94 -11.20
C PRO A 879 -27.88 12.67 -12.05
N GLY A 880 -28.03 12.72 -13.37
CA GLY A 880 -26.93 12.69 -14.33
C GLY A 880 -27.01 13.87 -15.29
N TRP A 881 -25.86 14.33 -15.79
CA TRP A 881 -25.77 15.41 -16.78
C TRP A 881 -24.70 15.07 -17.82
N TYR A 882 -24.83 15.61 -19.03
CA TYR A 882 -23.84 15.47 -20.09
C TYR A 882 -23.84 16.70 -21.02
N PRO A 883 -22.65 17.19 -21.45
CA PRO A 883 -22.57 18.28 -22.42
C PRO A 883 -22.88 17.78 -23.84
N ILE A 884 -23.40 18.65 -24.69
CA ILE A 884 -23.57 18.40 -26.13
C ILE A 884 -22.69 19.38 -26.88
N LEU A 885 -21.64 18.85 -27.52
CA LEU A 885 -20.70 19.61 -28.34
C LEU A 885 -20.65 18.98 -29.73
N GLY A 886 -20.70 19.80 -30.78
CA GLY A 886 -20.58 19.31 -32.15
C GLY A 886 -20.34 20.39 -33.18
N PHE A 887 -20.06 19.98 -34.42
CA PHE A 887 -19.89 20.91 -35.52
C PHE A 887 -20.33 20.28 -36.85
N ASN A 888 -21.21 20.95 -37.58
CA ASN A 888 -21.50 20.58 -38.96
C ASN A 888 -21.84 21.79 -39.84
N ARG A 889 -21.85 21.60 -41.16
CA ARG A 889 -22.10 22.68 -42.14
C ARG A 889 -23.50 23.31 -42.09
N VAL A 890 -24.45 22.66 -41.42
CA VAL A 890 -25.84 23.15 -41.29
C VAL A 890 -25.98 24.02 -40.05
N HIS A 891 -25.36 23.66 -38.92
CA HIS A 891 -25.48 24.38 -37.66
C HIS A 891 -24.29 25.28 -37.32
N GLY A 892 -23.13 25.04 -37.94
CA GLY A 892 -21.85 25.50 -37.40
C GLY A 892 -21.55 24.80 -36.07
N LEU A 893 -21.02 25.56 -35.12
CA LEU A 893 -20.85 25.10 -33.74
C LEU A 893 -22.22 24.79 -33.12
N VAL A 894 -22.34 23.60 -32.53
CA VAL A 894 -23.49 23.16 -31.74
C VAL A 894 -23.04 23.08 -30.29
N LEU A 895 -23.71 23.82 -29.41
CA LEU A 895 -23.55 23.71 -27.95
C LEU A 895 -24.89 23.35 -27.32
N GLY A 896 -24.86 22.60 -26.22
CA GLY A 896 -26.03 22.21 -25.47
C GLY A 896 -25.70 21.38 -24.24
N ALA A 897 -26.74 20.90 -23.57
CA ALA A 897 -26.63 19.99 -22.44
C ALA A 897 -27.83 19.05 -22.41
N GLY A 898 -27.63 17.86 -21.84
CA GLY A 898 -28.70 16.97 -21.45
C GLY A 898 -28.50 16.45 -20.04
N GLY A 899 -29.52 15.77 -19.53
CA GLY A 899 -29.49 15.16 -18.21
C GLY A 899 -30.51 14.06 -18.06
N THR A 900 -30.31 13.29 -17.00
CA THR A 900 -31.19 12.20 -16.58
C THR A 900 -31.50 12.34 -15.08
N LEU A 901 -32.67 11.86 -14.67
CA LEU A 901 -33.07 11.77 -13.28
C LEU A 901 -33.65 10.39 -13.07
N SER A 902 -32.93 9.55 -12.30
CA SER A 902 -33.33 8.16 -12.06
C SER A 902 -33.87 7.99 -10.65
N THR A 903 -35.04 7.37 -10.51
CA THR A 903 -35.71 7.05 -9.23
C THR A 903 -36.01 5.56 -9.11
N HIS A 904 -36.31 5.12 -7.89
CA HIS A 904 -36.53 3.71 -7.53
C HIS A 904 -37.87 3.50 -6.82
N PHE A 905 -38.97 4.10 -7.32
CA PHE A 905 -40.26 4.09 -6.60
C PHE A 905 -40.95 2.72 -6.66
N THR A 906 -40.85 2.03 -7.80
CA THR A 906 -41.38 0.66 -8.00
C THR A 906 -40.58 -0.16 -9.03
N GLY A 907 -39.43 0.35 -9.47
CA GLY A 907 -38.57 -0.14 -10.54
C GLY A 907 -37.56 0.97 -10.88
N GLU A 908 -36.70 0.78 -11.89
CA GLU A 908 -35.86 1.89 -12.36
C GLU A 908 -36.70 2.80 -13.26
N GLU A 909 -37.08 3.98 -12.77
CA GLU A 909 -37.74 5.01 -13.55
C GLU A 909 -36.72 6.07 -13.95
N GLN A 910 -36.64 6.41 -15.24
CA GLN A 910 -35.71 7.41 -15.78
C GLN A 910 -36.45 8.52 -16.52
N LEU A 911 -36.36 9.74 -16.01
CA LEU A 911 -36.65 10.95 -16.78
C LEU A 911 -35.36 11.39 -17.49
N PHE A 912 -35.47 11.84 -18.73
CA PHE A 912 -34.32 12.34 -19.49
C PHE A 912 -34.72 13.48 -20.42
N GLY A 913 -33.77 14.36 -20.71
CA GLY A 913 -33.98 15.43 -21.68
C GLY A 913 -32.71 16.15 -22.08
N SER A 914 -32.76 16.85 -23.20
CA SER A 914 -31.65 17.64 -23.71
C SER A 914 -32.10 18.84 -24.52
N VAL A 915 -31.23 19.85 -24.58
CA VAL A 915 -31.40 21.05 -25.42
C VAL A 915 -30.05 21.42 -26.04
N SER A 916 -30.05 21.82 -27.31
CA SER A 916 -28.86 22.29 -28.01
C SER A 916 -29.21 23.34 -29.08
N GLY A 917 -28.28 24.23 -29.37
CA GLY A 917 -28.43 25.32 -30.34
C GLY A 917 -27.28 25.35 -31.35
N GLY A 918 -27.63 25.47 -32.64
CA GLY A 918 -26.66 25.59 -33.74
C GLY A 918 -26.38 27.05 -34.10
N PHE A 919 -25.18 27.55 -33.77
CA PHE A 919 -24.83 28.97 -33.79
C PHE A 919 -24.97 29.65 -35.15
N SER A 920 -24.60 28.98 -36.24
CA SER A 920 -24.73 29.53 -37.59
C SER A 920 -26.15 29.40 -38.15
N SER A 921 -26.89 28.36 -37.77
CA SER A 921 -28.28 28.12 -38.20
C SER A 921 -29.33 28.93 -37.45
N LYS A 922 -29.05 29.26 -36.18
CA LYS A 922 -30.02 29.71 -35.17
C LYS A 922 -31.18 28.72 -34.90
N ILE A 923 -31.00 27.45 -35.25
CA ILE A 923 -31.96 26.37 -34.98
C ILE A 923 -31.65 25.75 -33.61
N TRP A 924 -32.72 25.53 -32.83
CA TRP A 924 -32.69 24.82 -31.56
C TRP A 924 -33.23 23.40 -31.75
N ASN A 925 -32.53 22.44 -31.16
CA ASN A 925 -32.92 21.04 -31.06
C ASN A 925 -33.17 20.70 -29.58
N TYR A 926 -34.15 19.85 -29.32
CA TYR A 926 -34.49 19.38 -27.98
C TYR A 926 -35.01 17.95 -28.00
N SER A 927 -34.91 17.28 -26.87
CA SER A 927 -35.57 16.01 -26.60
C SER A 927 -36.02 15.95 -25.14
N PHE A 928 -37.12 15.25 -24.87
CA PHE A 928 -37.60 14.96 -23.52
C PHE A 928 -38.32 13.62 -23.53
N GLY A 929 -38.14 12.81 -22.50
CA GLY A 929 -38.84 11.54 -22.38
C GLY A 929 -38.83 10.96 -20.97
N VAL A 930 -39.65 9.95 -20.80
CA VAL A 930 -39.75 9.13 -19.59
C VAL A 930 -39.70 7.67 -20.00
N GLU A 931 -38.93 6.89 -19.25
CA GLU A 931 -38.87 5.44 -19.38
C GLU A 931 -39.05 4.81 -18.00
N LYS A 932 -39.70 3.64 -17.98
CA LYS A 932 -39.87 2.81 -16.80
C LYS A 932 -39.43 1.40 -17.10
N SER A 933 -38.46 0.92 -16.33
CA SER A 933 -37.95 -0.44 -16.38
C SER A 933 -38.59 -1.29 -15.28
N PHE A 934 -39.11 -2.45 -15.69
CA PHE A 934 -39.68 -3.48 -14.83
C PHE A 934 -38.70 -4.67 -14.79
N PHE A 935 -38.46 -5.22 -13.60
CA PHE A 935 -37.55 -6.34 -13.30
C PHE A 935 -36.04 -6.05 -13.48
N LYS A 936 -35.23 -6.34 -12.44
CA LYS A 936 -33.76 -6.13 -12.47
C LYS A 936 -32.99 -7.11 -13.36
N ARG A 937 -33.35 -8.40 -13.36
CA ARG A 937 -32.56 -9.45 -14.03
C ARG A 937 -32.76 -9.52 -15.53
N TYR A 938 -34.00 -9.28 -15.99
CA TYR A 938 -34.39 -9.31 -17.40
C TYR A 938 -35.32 -8.11 -17.69
N PRO A 939 -34.74 -6.89 -17.80
CA PRO A 939 -35.51 -5.67 -17.95
C PRO A 939 -36.55 -5.71 -19.07
N LEU A 940 -37.79 -5.41 -18.70
CA LEU A 940 -38.85 -4.97 -19.59
C LEU A 940 -38.98 -3.46 -19.41
N ALA A 941 -38.52 -2.66 -20.37
CA ALA A 941 -38.62 -1.20 -20.31
C ALA A 941 -39.72 -0.70 -21.25
N MET A 942 -40.46 0.31 -20.82
CA MET A 942 -41.50 1.00 -21.60
C MET A 942 -41.26 2.51 -21.50
N GLY A 943 -41.35 3.22 -22.60
CA GLY A 943 -41.12 4.66 -22.58
C GLY A 943 -41.83 5.44 -23.69
N ILE A 944 -41.89 6.75 -23.47
CA ILE A 944 -42.43 7.75 -24.39
C ILE A 944 -41.53 8.98 -24.39
N GLY A 945 -41.41 9.65 -25.54
CA GLY A 945 -40.69 10.91 -25.62
C GLY A 945 -41.05 11.73 -26.85
N PHE A 946 -40.65 13.00 -26.77
CA PHE A 946 -40.94 14.06 -27.74
C PHE A 946 -39.63 14.73 -28.13
N PHE A 947 -39.51 15.10 -29.41
CA PHE A 947 -38.22 15.59 -29.92
C PHE A 947 -38.37 16.55 -31.09
N LYS A 948 -37.39 17.44 -31.22
CA LYS A 948 -37.07 18.20 -32.43
C LYS A 948 -35.55 18.11 -32.61
N LEU A 949 -35.12 17.36 -33.61
CA LEU A 949 -33.72 16.98 -33.80
C LEU A 949 -33.26 17.22 -35.22
N THR A 950 -31.95 17.35 -35.39
CA THR A 950 -31.29 17.24 -36.68
C THR A 950 -30.76 15.82 -36.84
N ASP A 951 -31.21 15.16 -37.90
CA ASP A 951 -30.80 13.82 -38.29
C ASP A 951 -30.04 13.83 -39.62
N ILE A 952 -29.44 12.69 -39.98
CA ILE A 952 -28.57 12.47 -41.14
C ILE A 952 -29.30 11.57 -42.13
N SER A 953 -29.22 11.81 -43.44
CA SER A 953 -29.99 11.03 -44.44
C SER A 953 -29.51 9.59 -44.67
N SER A 954 -28.38 9.17 -44.08
CA SER A 954 -27.71 7.89 -44.35
C SER A 954 -27.64 6.98 -43.10
N ASN A 955 -28.81 6.63 -42.57
CA ASN A 955 -28.95 6.06 -41.23
C ASN A 955 -28.39 4.65 -41.00
N ALA A 956 -28.16 3.86 -42.04
CA ALA A 956 -27.65 2.50 -41.87
C ALA A 956 -26.22 2.49 -41.30
N TYR A 957 -25.29 3.25 -41.91
CA TYR A 957 -23.85 3.21 -41.60
C TYR A 957 -23.22 4.61 -41.60
N ARG A 958 -23.76 5.48 -40.75
CA ARG A 958 -23.28 6.85 -40.52
C ARG A 958 -21.79 6.90 -40.15
N LEU A 959 -21.18 8.07 -40.32
CA LEU A 959 -19.92 8.36 -39.64
C LEU A 959 -20.18 8.50 -38.14
N LEU A 960 -19.14 8.31 -37.34
CA LEU A 960 -19.25 8.62 -35.92
C LEU A 960 -19.41 10.13 -35.70
N PRO A 961 -20.20 10.58 -34.70
CA PRO A 961 -20.36 12.02 -34.45
C PRO A 961 -19.01 12.74 -34.28
N ALA A 962 -18.04 12.15 -33.58
CA ALA A 962 -16.70 12.70 -33.46
C ALA A 962 -15.94 12.80 -34.81
N GLU A 963 -16.04 11.77 -35.66
CA GLU A 963 -15.42 11.72 -36.98
C GLU A 963 -16.08 12.71 -37.96
N ALA A 964 -17.42 12.77 -37.98
CA ALA A 964 -18.20 13.74 -38.76
C ALA A 964 -17.92 15.18 -38.33
N ASN A 965 -17.86 15.43 -37.01
CA ASN A 965 -17.49 16.73 -36.45
C ASN A 965 -16.05 17.12 -36.83
N LEU A 966 -15.06 16.23 -36.68
CA LEU A 966 -13.66 16.56 -37.00
C LEU A 966 -13.45 16.79 -38.50
N THR A 967 -14.02 15.93 -39.35
CA THR A 967 -13.97 16.09 -40.82
C THR A 967 -14.61 17.40 -41.26
N ALA A 968 -15.79 17.76 -40.73
CA ALA A 968 -16.44 19.02 -41.05
C ALA A 968 -15.71 20.26 -40.47
N ALA A 969 -15.20 20.21 -39.23
CA ALA A 969 -14.64 21.34 -38.51
C ALA A 969 -13.17 21.60 -38.82
N VAL A 970 -12.33 20.57 -38.85
CA VAL A 970 -10.87 20.71 -38.98
C VAL A 970 -10.47 20.69 -40.45
N TYR A 971 -10.84 19.62 -41.17
CA TYR A 971 -10.44 19.40 -42.57
C TYR A 971 -11.38 20.03 -43.60
N GLY A 972 -12.56 20.51 -43.19
CA GLY A 972 -13.57 21.08 -44.08
C GLY A 972 -14.38 20.07 -44.90
N THR A 973 -14.07 18.78 -44.81
CA THR A 973 -14.71 17.67 -45.52
C THR A 973 -16.05 17.28 -44.89
N ALA A 974 -17.06 18.14 -45.03
CA ALA A 974 -18.41 17.87 -44.54
C ALA A 974 -19.13 16.79 -45.39
N LEU A 975 -18.92 15.51 -45.04
CA LEU A 975 -19.39 14.35 -45.81
C LEU A 975 -20.89 14.03 -45.67
N GLU A 976 -21.50 14.26 -44.51
CA GLU A 976 -22.90 13.88 -44.23
C GLU A 976 -23.93 14.92 -44.68
N ASP A 977 -25.15 14.48 -45.00
CA ASP A 977 -26.33 15.31 -45.33
C ASP A 977 -27.34 15.28 -44.19
N TYR A 978 -27.83 16.46 -43.79
CA TYR A 978 -28.67 16.63 -42.60
C TYR A 978 -30.09 17.06 -42.94
N TYR A 979 -31.06 16.72 -42.10
CA TYR A 979 -32.45 17.16 -42.19
C TYR A 979 -33.07 17.30 -40.79
N GLN A 980 -34.16 18.04 -40.67
CA GLN A 980 -34.86 18.19 -39.40
C GLN A 980 -35.94 17.12 -39.28
N ARG A 981 -36.06 16.52 -38.10
CA ARG A 981 -37.17 15.64 -37.70
C ARG A 981 -37.80 16.18 -36.42
N GLN A 982 -39.12 16.22 -36.37
CA GLN A 982 -39.86 16.65 -35.18
C GLN A 982 -41.05 15.71 -34.96
N GLY A 983 -41.22 15.18 -33.76
CA GLY A 983 -42.22 14.15 -33.52
C GLY A 983 -42.19 13.53 -32.13
N GLU A 984 -42.78 12.34 -32.07
CA GLU A 984 -43.02 11.57 -30.86
C GLU A 984 -42.72 10.08 -31.10
N GLN A 985 -42.23 9.42 -30.04
CA GLN A 985 -41.90 8.00 -30.04
C GLN A 985 -42.48 7.32 -28.80
N ILE A 986 -42.98 6.10 -28.98
CA ILE A 986 -43.37 5.18 -27.92
C ILE A 986 -42.64 3.86 -28.17
N TRP A 987 -41.99 3.30 -27.16
CA TRP A 987 -41.26 2.03 -27.28
C TRP A 987 -41.50 1.09 -26.11
N VAL A 988 -41.36 -0.20 -26.40
CA VAL A 988 -41.25 -1.28 -25.43
C VAL A 988 -40.01 -2.10 -25.80
N SER A 989 -39.13 -2.36 -24.84
CA SER A 989 -37.97 -3.22 -25.02
C SER A 989 -37.88 -4.30 -23.95
N GLN A 990 -37.49 -5.51 -24.34
CA GLN A 990 -37.33 -6.66 -23.46
C GLN A 990 -35.94 -7.26 -23.65
N MET A 991 -35.19 -7.40 -22.57
CA MET A 991 -33.95 -8.17 -22.52
C MET A 991 -34.26 -9.63 -22.19
N PHE A 992 -33.70 -10.56 -22.99
CA PHE A 992 -33.76 -12.00 -22.76
C PHE A 992 -32.34 -12.51 -22.51
N GLY A 993 -32.05 -12.95 -21.29
CA GLY A 993 -30.68 -13.31 -20.91
C GLY A 993 -29.76 -12.09 -20.86
N THR A 994 -28.46 -12.33 -21.04
CA THR A 994 -27.40 -11.28 -21.08
C THR A 994 -26.97 -10.93 -22.51
N SER A 995 -27.67 -11.46 -23.51
CA SER A 995 -27.24 -11.44 -24.92
C SER A 995 -28.31 -11.01 -25.91
N SER A 996 -29.60 -11.04 -25.58
CA SER A 996 -30.67 -10.85 -26.56
C SER A 996 -31.61 -9.73 -26.15
N LEU A 997 -32.03 -8.90 -27.11
CA LEU A 997 -32.77 -7.67 -26.88
C LEU A 997 -33.78 -7.46 -28.00
N MET A 998 -35.07 -7.35 -27.65
CA MET A 998 -36.14 -6.93 -28.55
C MET A 998 -36.55 -5.50 -28.25
N ARG A 999 -36.85 -4.70 -29.28
CA ARG A 999 -37.49 -3.38 -29.19
C ARG A 999 -38.63 -3.32 -30.21
N LEU A 1000 -39.81 -2.95 -29.75
CA LEU A 1000 -40.95 -2.54 -30.57
C LEU A 1000 -41.13 -1.03 -30.39
N GLU A 1001 -41.27 -0.29 -31.48
CA GLU A 1001 -41.32 1.17 -31.46
C GLU A 1001 -42.36 1.70 -32.45
N PHE A 1002 -43.19 2.63 -32.00
CA PHE A 1002 -44.05 3.46 -32.84
C PHE A 1002 -43.43 4.86 -32.94
N THR A 1003 -43.26 5.37 -34.17
CA THR A 1003 -42.75 6.71 -34.46
C THR A 1003 -43.77 7.47 -35.31
N GLN A 1004 -44.04 8.72 -34.91
CA GLN A 1004 -44.79 9.70 -35.69
C GLN A 1004 -43.96 11.00 -35.79
N GLU A 1005 -43.55 11.39 -37.00
CA GLU A 1005 -42.62 12.52 -37.18
C GLU A 1005 -42.78 13.26 -38.52
N ASP A 1006 -42.58 14.58 -38.49
CA ASP A 1006 -42.46 15.43 -39.68
C ASP A 1006 -40.98 15.56 -40.08
N HIS A 1007 -40.69 15.51 -41.39
CA HIS A 1007 -39.35 15.70 -41.94
C HIS A 1007 -39.23 16.99 -42.75
N ASP A 1008 -38.22 17.80 -42.42
CA ASP A 1008 -38.01 19.11 -43.01
C ASP A 1008 -36.58 19.34 -43.55
N ASN A 1009 -36.48 20.14 -44.60
CA ASN A 1009 -35.21 20.40 -45.30
C ASN A 1009 -34.34 21.39 -44.52
N LEU A 1010 -33.05 21.07 -44.38
CA LEU A 1010 -32.03 21.96 -43.81
C LEU A 1010 -31.07 22.48 -44.89
N SER A 1011 -30.61 23.71 -44.72
CA SER A 1011 -29.67 24.38 -45.64
C SER A 1011 -28.29 24.52 -45.00
N LYS A 1012 -27.23 24.51 -45.82
CA LYS A 1012 -25.87 24.90 -45.37
C LYS A 1012 -25.92 26.34 -44.86
N SER A 1013 -25.39 26.60 -43.67
CA SER A 1013 -25.33 27.94 -43.07
C SER A 1013 -23.90 28.43 -42.82
N THR A 1014 -22.88 27.57 -42.97
CA THR A 1014 -21.48 27.95 -42.77
C THR A 1014 -20.53 27.15 -43.66
N ASP A 1015 -19.44 27.80 -44.04
CA ASP A 1015 -18.28 27.22 -44.72
C ASP A 1015 -17.03 27.17 -43.81
N TRP A 1016 -17.12 27.60 -42.54
CA TRP A 1016 -15.97 27.68 -41.64
C TRP A 1016 -15.32 26.30 -41.38
N SER A 1017 -14.00 26.21 -41.55
CA SER A 1017 -13.14 25.11 -41.05
C SER A 1017 -11.82 25.67 -40.53
N TYR A 1018 -11.09 24.90 -39.71
CA TYR A 1018 -9.84 25.33 -39.10
C TYR A 1018 -8.65 25.36 -40.09
N LEU A 1019 -8.36 24.22 -40.75
CA LEU A 1019 -7.21 24.07 -41.67
C LEU A 1019 -7.52 24.67 -43.04
N ASP A 1020 -8.66 24.31 -43.61
CA ASP A 1020 -9.07 24.80 -44.92
C ASP A 1020 -10.19 25.85 -44.78
N ARG A 1021 -9.77 27.09 -44.57
CA ARG A 1021 -10.65 28.26 -44.34
C ARG A 1021 -11.29 28.80 -45.62
N ASN A 1022 -10.70 28.48 -46.78
CA ASN A 1022 -11.08 29.03 -48.08
C ASN A 1022 -11.87 28.02 -48.95
N LEU A 1023 -11.92 26.74 -48.55
CA LEU A 1023 -12.71 25.72 -49.22
C LEU A 1023 -14.22 25.95 -49.04
N ILE A 1024 -14.89 26.31 -50.13
CA ILE A 1024 -16.35 26.33 -50.21
C ILE A 1024 -16.86 24.90 -50.05
N LYS A 1025 -17.63 24.64 -49.00
CA LYS A 1025 -18.16 23.31 -48.68
C LYS A 1025 -19.36 22.97 -49.54
N ARG A 1026 -19.48 21.67 -49.83
CA ARG A 1026 -20.65 21.02 -50.41
C ARG A 1026 -21.94 21.53 -49.75
N GLY A 1027 -22.91 21.93 -50.57
CA GLY A 1027 -24.26 22.28 -50.09
C GLY A 1027 -24.99 21.07 -49.50
N ASN A 1028 -25.98 21.33 -48.66
CA ASN A 1028 -26.77 20.27 -48.05
C ASN A 1028 -27.79 19.68 -49.05
N ALA A 1029 -27.81 18.36 -49.21
CA ALA A 1029 -28.74 17.70 -50.12
C ALA A 1029 -30.19 17.87 -49.66
N ARG A 1030 -31.11 18.00 -50.61
CA ARG A 1030 -32.54 18.08 -50.32
C ARG A 1030 -33.13 16.69 -50.10
N ILE A 1031 -33.76 16.53 -48.94
CA ILE A 1031 -34.62 15.40 -48.60
C ILE A 1031 -36.02 15.59 -49.20
N ASP A 1032 -36.79 14.50 -49.22
CA ASP A 1032 -38.21 14.54 -49.52
C ASP A 1032 -38.95 14.93 -48.23
N ARG A 1033 -39.62 16.07 -48.23
CA ARG A 1033 -40.44 16.53 -47.09
C ARG A 1033 -41.71 15.71 -46.97
N GLY A 1034 -42.21 15.57 -45.75
CA GLY A 1034 -43.48 14.91 -45.49
C GLY A 1034 -43.59 14.31 -44.09
N HIS A 1035 -44.71 13.65 -43.84
CA HIS A 1035 -45.08 13.07 -42.56
C HIS A 1035 -44.88 11.54 -42.53
N LEU A 1036 -44.04 11.05 -41.62
CA LEU A 1036 -43.83 9.62 -41.38
C LEU A 1036 -44.68 9.14 -40.19
N LYS A 1037 -45.39 8.03 -40.41
CA LYS A 1037 -45.92 7.18 -39.33
C LYS A 1037 -45.44 5.76 -39.58
N ALA A 1038 -44.74 5.18 -38.61
CA ALA A 1038 -44.15 3.86 -38.74
C ALA A 1038 -44.20 3.05 -37.44
N ILE A 1039 -44.32 1.74 -37.59
CA ILE A 1039 -44.03 0.75 -36.54
C ILE A 1039 -42.72 0.06 -36.93
N SER A 1040 -41.78 -0.03 -35.99
CA SER A 1040 -40.56 -0.80 -36.18
C SER A 1040 -40.38 -1.87 -35.10
N PHE A 1041 -39.87 -3.01 -35.53
CA PHE A 1041 -39.43 -4.11 -34.67
C PHE A 1041 -37.93 -4.33 -34.89
N GLY A 1042 -37.16 -4.36 -33.80
CA GLY A 1042 -35.75 -4.69 -33.81
C GLY A 1042 -35.47 -5.86 -32.87
N TYR A 1043 -34.80 -6.89 -33.36
CA TYR A 1043 -34.17 -7.93 -32.55
C TYR A 1043 -32.66 -7.85 -32.70
N THR A 1044 -31.95 -7.77 -31.58
CA THR A 1044 -30.49 -7.75 -31.56
C THR A 1044 -30.00 -8.85 -30.63
N PHE A 1045 -29.02 -9.64 -31.09
CA PHE A 1045 -28.28 -10.56 -30.24
C PHE A 1045 -26.79 -10.24 -30.26
N ASP A 1046 -26.16 -10.26 -29.10
CA ASP A 1046 -24.75 -9.97 -28.90
C ASP A 1046 -24.13 -10.96 -27.89
N THR A 1047 -23.22 -11.77 -28.41
CA THR A 1047 -22.45 -12.79 -27.68
C THR A 1047 -20.95 -12.51 -27.72
N ARG A 1048 -20.56 -11.28 -28.05
CA ARG A 1048 -19.16 -10.84 -28.07
C ARG A 1048 -18.54 -10.91 -26.68
N ASP A 1049 -17.25 -11.23 -26.65
CA ASP A 1049 -16.46 -11.28 -25.41
C ASP A 1049 -16.05 -9.88 -24.90
N GLN A 1050 -15.92 -8.91 -25.80
CA GLN A 1050 -15.82 -7.49 -25.46
C GLN A 1050 -17.03 -6.76 -26.05
N LYS A 1051 -17.90 -6.26 -25.17
CA LYS A 1051 -19.09 -5.50 -25.54
C LYS A 1051 -18.83 -4.02 -25.28
N SER A 1052 -19.12 -3.20 -26.28
CA SER A 1052 -19.27 -1.75 -26.11
C SER A 1052 -20.68 -1.38 -26.54
N THR A 1053 -21.21 -0.29 -25.98
CA THR A 1053 -22.56 0.19 -26.26
C THR A 1053 -22.60 1.71 -26.24
N ILE A 1054 -23.33 2.32 -27.18
CA ILE A 1054 -23.49 3.77 -27.26
C ILE A 1054 -24.96 4.17 -27.09
N THR A 1055 -25.21 5.23 -26.33
CA THR A 1055 -26.49 5.95 -26.32
C THR A 1055 -26.60 6.80 -27.58
N ARG A 1056 -27.61 6.54 -28.42
CA ARG A 1056 -27.86 7.39 -29.61
C ARG A 1056 -28.64 8.65 -29.20
N PRO A 1057 -28.19 9.88 -29.52
CA PRO A 1057 -28.91 11.13 -29.22
C PRO A 1057 -30.29 11.31 -29.88
N GLN A 1058 -30.75 10.30 -30.62
CA GLN A 1058 -31.97 10.32 -31.44
C GLN A 1058 -32.90 9.14 -31.15
N ASN A 1059 -32.43 8.17 -30.36
CA ASN A 1059 -33.29 7.13 -29.83
C ASN A 1059 -33.67 7.58 -28.43
N LEU A 1060 -34.94 7.91 -28.22
CA LEU A 1060 -35.45 8.17 -26.88
C LEU A 1060 -35.41 6.85 -26.08
N GLY A 1061 -35.05 6.95 -24.79
CA GLY A 1061 -34.94 5.82 -23.84
C GLY A 1061 -33.50 5.39 -23.51
N SER A 1062 -33.33 4.52 -22.51
CA SER A 1062 -32.02 4.04 -22.01
C SER A 1062 -31.33 3.02 -22.94
N TYR A 1063 -31.84 2.86 -24.17
CA TYR A 1063 -31.49 1.79 -25.09
C TYR A 1063 -30.07 1.91 -25.63
N LEU A 1064 -29.16 1.24 -24.94
CA LEU A 1064 -27.76 1.06 -25.28
C LEU A 1064 -27.60 0.17 -26.53
N LEU A 1065 -27.16 0.78 -27.65
CA LEU A 1065 -26.98 0.06 -28.90
C LEU A 1065 -25.60 -0.63 -28.96
N PRO A 1066 -25.53 -1.95 -29.25
CA PRO A 1066 -24.27 -2.67 -29.40
C PRO A 1066 -23.30 -2.06 -30.42
N TRP A 1067 -22.23 -1.46 -29.89
CA TRP A 1067 -21.19 -0.79 -30.64
C TRP A 1067 -19.99 -1.72 -30.90
N PRO A 1068 -19.31 -1.64 -32.06
CA PRO A 1068 -18.04 -2.33 -32.30
C PRO A 1068 -17.00 -2.02 -31.19
N ASN A 1069 -16.09 -2.96 -30.96
CA ASN A 1069 -14.99 -2.79 -30.02
C ASN A 1069 -13.76 -3.48 -30.62
N GLU A 1070 -12.66 -2.73 -30.78
CA GLU A 1070 -11.42 -3.21 -31.43
C GLU A 1070 -10.74 -4.39 -30.70
N ARG A 1071 -11.11 -4.62 -29.44
CA ARG A 1071 -10.67 -5.75 -28.61
C ARG A 1071 -11.61 -6.95 -28.70
N THR A 1072 -12.68 -6.90 -29.52
CA THR A 1072 -13.54 -8.06 -29.74
C THR A 1072 -12.74 -9.16 -30.43
N ARG A 1073 -12.52 -10.29 -29.76
CA ARG A 1073 -11.77 -11.42 -30.33
C ARG A 1073 -12.68 -12.56 -30.77
N ARG A 1074 -13.82 -12.74 -30.09
CA ARG A 1074 -14.76 -13.84 -30.36
C ARG A 1074 -16.21 -13.46 -30.11
N GLY A 1075 -17.09 -14.26 -30.72
CA GLY A 1075 -18.54 -14.18 -30.53
C GLY A 1075 -19.26 -13.78 -31.81
N TRP A 1076 -20.54 -13.45 -31.66
CA TRP A 1076 -21.42 -13.01 -32.74
C TRP A 1076 -22.18 -11.77 -32.33
N ARG A 1077 -22.41 -10.85 -33.28
CA ARG A 1077 -23.43 -9.82 -33.21
C ARG A 1077 -24.39 -10.02 -34.37
N GLY A 1078 -25.69 -10.00 -34.14
CA GLY A 1078 -26.68 -9.97 -35.21
C GLY A 1078 -27.83 -9.02 -34.90
N HIS A 1079 -28.36 -8.40 -35.95
CA HIS A 1079 -29.50 -7.49 -35.87
C HIS A 1079 -30.49 -7.85 -36.98
N LEU A 1080 -31.77 -7.94 -36.61
CA LEU A 1080 -32.91 -8.07 -37.51
C LEU A 1080 -33.82 -6.87 -37.27
N GLY A 1081 -34.16 -6.14 -38.32
CA GLY A 1081 -35.03 -4.97 -38.27
C GLY A 1081 -36.16 -5.05 -39.29
N ILE A 1082 -37.35 -4.63 -38.89
CA ILE A 1082 -38.53 -4.48 -39.74
C ILE A 1082 -39.09 -3.09 -39.46
N GLU A 1083 -39.33 -2.27 -40.50
CA GLU A 1083 -39.94 -0.94 -40.43
C GLU A 1083 -41.12 -0.90 -41.40
N ILE A 1084 -42.34 -0.79 -40.88
CA ILE A 1084 -43.59 -0.69 -41.64
C ILE A 1084 -44.07 0.76 -41.55
N ALA A 1085 -44.01 1.48 -42.66
CA ALA A 1085 -44.37 2.88 -42.77
C ALA A 1085 -45.64 3.07 -43.61
N GLY A 1086 -46.48 4.05 -43.24
CA GLY A 1086 -47.66 4.46 -44.01
C GLY A 1086 -48.81 3.46 -43.97
N ALA A 1087 -49.43 3.21 -45.12
CA ALA A 1087 -50.63 2.37 -45.26
C ALA A 1087 -51.71 2.71 -44.21
N SER A 1088 -52.17 1.73 -43.42
CA SER A 1088 -53.20 1.91 -42.38
C SER A 1088 -52.77 2.79 -41.19
N LEU A 1089 -51.51 3.19 -41.09
CA LEU A 1089 -51.02 4.12 -40.06
C LEU A 1089 -51.29 5.59 -40.42
N GLY A 1090 -51.50 5.91 -41.71
CA GLY A 1090 -51.81 7.27 -42.17
C GLY A 1090 -50.62 8.21 -42.35
N GLY A 1091 -49.42 7.67 -42.60
CA GLY A 1091 -48.24 8.46 -43.04
C GLY A 1091 -48.20 8.62 -44.56
N GLU A 1092 -47.49 9.63 -45.05
CA GLU A 1092 -47.41 9.98 -46.48
C GLU A 1092 -46.52 9.02 -47.29
N TRP A 1093 -45.46 8.48 -46.67
CA TRP A 1093 -44.64 7.43 -47.27
C TRP A 1093 -45.13 6.05 -46.87
N THR A 1094 -45.34 5.17 -47.86
CA THR A 1094 -45.74 3.78 -47.64
C THR A 1094 -44.67 2.83 -48.14
N PHE A 1095 -43.99 2.14 -47.21
CA PHE A 1095 -42.96 1.14 -47.50
C PHE A 1095 -42.83 0.13 -46.34
N ASN A 1096 -42.39 -1.09 -46.66
CA ASN A 1096 -41.95 -2.08 -45.70
C ASN A 1096 -40.45 -2.33 -45.94
N LEU A 1097 -39.63 -1.95 -44.96
CA LEU A 1097 -38.17 -2.05 -45.03
C LEU A 1097 -37.66 -3.11 -44.04
N TYR A 1098 -37.05 -4.15 -44.58
CA TYR A 1098 -36.45 -5.25 -43.86
C TYR A 1098 -34.94 -5.08 -43.84
N LYS A 1099 -34.30 -5.28 -42.69
CA LYS A 1099 -32.86 -5.08 -42.46
C LYS A 1099 -32.31 -6.31 -41.76
N PHE A 1100 -31.18 -6.85 -42.22
CA PHE A 1100 -30.43 -7.85 -41.48
C PHE A 1100 -28.94 -7.51 -41.47
N GLU A 1101 -28.29 -7.74 -40.35
CA GLU A 1101 -26.83 -7.73 -40.22
C GLU A 1101 -26.39 -8.92 -39.38
N LEU A 1102 -25.35 -9.62 -39.81
CA LEU A 1102 -24.68 -10.67 -39.07
C LEU A 1102 -23.17 -10.44 -39.09
N VAL A 1103 -22.58 -10.41 -37.91
CA VAL A 1103 -21.15 -10.20 -37.68
C VAL A 1103 -20.59 -11.35 -36.86
N ARG A 1104 -19.44 -11.86 -37.28
CA ARG A 1104 -18.70 -12.95 -36.63
C ARG A 1104 -17.24 -12.55 -36.44
N TYR A 1105 -16.79 -12.59 -35.18
CA TYR A 1105 -15.39 -12.44 -34.80
C TYR A 1105 -14.83 -13.84 -34.49
N THR A 1106 -13.81 -14.30 -35.22
CA THR A 1106 -13.24 -15.65 -35.07
C THR A 1106 -11.74 -15.59 -34.77
N PRO A 1107 -11.27 -16.04 -33.59
CA PRO A 1107 -9.85 -16.25 -33.36
C PRO A 1107 -9.41 -17.47 -34.17
N LEU A 1108 -8.24 -17.38 -34.82
CA LEU A 1108 -7.63 -18.49 -35.55
C LEU A 1108 -6.57 -19.17 -34.67
N PHE A 1109 -5.54 -18.44 -34.29
CA PHE A 1109 -4.47 -18.87 -33.38
C PHE A 1109 -3.71 -17.64 -32.85
N GLY A 1110 -3.32 -17.63 -31.57
CA GLY A 1110 -2.58 -16.52 -30.96
C GLY A 1110 -3.22 -15.14 -31.22
N PRO A 1111 -2.49 -14.16 -31.78
CA PRO A 1111 -3.01 -12.82 -32.13
C PRO A 1111 -3.82 -12.77 -33.45
N HIS A 1112 -3.97 -13.88 -34.17
CA HIS A 1112 -4.58 -13.91 -35.51
C HIS A 1112 -6.09 -14.14 -35.45
N HIS A 1113 -6.86 -13.29 -36.13
CA HIS A 1113 -8.32 -13.29 -36.15
C HIS A 1113 -8.85 -13.16 -37.59
N LEU A 1114 -10.03 -13.73 -37.83
CA LEU A 1114 -10.82 -13.58 -39.05
C LEU A 1114 -12.22 -13.09 -38.69
N ASN A 1115 -12.52 -11.88 -39.14
CA ASN A 1115 -13.80 -11.21 -38.99
C ASN A 1115 -14.59 -11.29 -40.29
N PHE A 1116 -15.89 -11.52 -40.16
CA PHE A 1116 -16.84 -11.56 -41.26
C PHE A 1116 -18.07 -10.74 -40.90
N ARG A 1117 -18.59 -9.99 -41.88
CA ARG A 1117 -19.86 -9.28 -41.80
C ARG A 1117 -20.63 -9.45 -43.07
N LEU A 1118 -21.88 -9.85 -42.94
CA LEU A 1118 -22.88 -9.85 -44.00
C LEU A 1118 -24.03 -8.95 -43.56
N SER A 1119 -24.43 -8.01 -44.41
CA SER A 1119 -25.68 -7.27 -44.21
C SER A 1119 -26.47 -7.19 -45.50
N GLY A 1120 -27.78 -7.19 -45.38
CA GLY A 1120 -28.66 -6.90 -46.50
C GLY A 1120 -29.95 -6.25 -46.05
N ASP A 1121 -30.52 -5.48 -46.96
CA ASP A 1121 -31.67 -4.64 -46.68
C ASP A 1121 -32.57 -4.65 -47.91
N TYR A 1122 -33.87 -4.70 -47.70
CA TYR A 1122 -34.87 -4.83 -48.76
C TYR A 1122 -36.07 -3.94 -48.46
N SER A 1123 -36.34 -2.97 -49.33
CA SER A 1123 -37.63 -2.31 -49.40
C SER A 1123 -38.50 -2.91 -50.50
N ASN A 1124 -39.81 -3.03 -50.24
CA ASN A 1124 -40.81 -3.40 -51.23
C ASN A 1124 -41.35 -2.21 -52.07
N ALA A 1125 -40.92 -0.98 -51.76
CA ALA A 1125 -41.36 0.25 -52.40
C ALA A 1125 -40.21 1.29 -52.43
N PRO A 1126 -40.28 2.33 -53.28
CA PRO A 1126 -39.29 3.40 -53.28
C PRO A 1126 -39.15 4.05 -51.89
N LEU A 1127 -37.93 4.15 -51.39
CA LEU A 1127 -37.64 4.83 -50.13
C LEU A 1127 -37.49 6.34 -50.39
N PRO A 1128 -38.01 7.21 -49.50
CA PRO A 1128 -37.69 8.63 -49.56
C PRO A 1128 -36.18 8.83 -49.34
N ARG A 1129 -35.61 9.90 -49.88
CA ARG A 1129 -34.14 10.13 -49.92
C ARG A 1129 -33.43 9.95 -48.59
N GLN A 1130 -34.04 10.39 -47.49
CA GLN A 1130 -33.56 10.25 -46.11
C GLN A 1130 -33.62 8.84 -45.51
N ARG A 1131 -34.09 7.85 -46.29
CA ARG A 1131 -34.13 6.43 -45.94
C ARG A 1131 -33.39 5.53 -46.95
N LEU A 1132 -32.86 6.09 -48.05
CA LEU A 1132 -32.10 5.32 -49.05
C LEU A 1132 -30.93 4.54 -48.44
N LEU A 1133 -30.62 3.40 -49.04
CA LEU A 1133 -29.57 2.50 -48.60
C LEU A 1133 -28.28 2.78 -49.38
N TYR A 1134 -27.22 3.09 -48.66
CA TYR A 1134 -25.95 3.54 -49.25
C TYR A 1134 -24.84 2.50 -49.15
N LEU A 1135 -23.91 2.56 -50.12
CA LEU A 1135 -22.60 1.92 -50.14
C LEU A 1135 -21.51 2.89 -50.61
N GLY A 1136 -20.29 2.69 -50.07
CA GLY A 1136 -19.09 3.49 -50.35
C GLY A 1136 -18.66 4.33 -49.15
N GLY A 1137 -17.34 4.44 -48.95
CA GLY A 1137 -16.72 5.12 -47.80
C GLY A 1137 -16.15 4.13 -46.77
N ALA A 1138 -15.70 4.65 -45.63
CA ALA A 1138 -14.95 3.89 -44.62
C ALA A 1138 -15.76 2.76 -43.94
N THR A 1139 -17.10 2.82 -43.99
CA THR A 1139 -18.00 1.98 -43.18
C THR A 1139 -18.62 0.80 -43.93
N THR A 1140 -18.42 0.75 -45.26
CA THR A 1140 -19.09 -0.20 -46.17
C THR A 1140 -18.13 -0.76 -47.23
N LEU A 1141 -17.93 -0.04 -48.33
CA LEU A 1141 -17.00 -0.38 -49.41
C LEU A 1141 -15.83 0.59 -49.38
N ARG A 1142 -14.75 0.20 -48.68
CA ARG A 1142 -13.52 1.00 -48.59
C ARG A 1142 -12.90 1.14 -49.99
N GLY A 1143 -12.31 2.29 -50.30
CA GLY A 1143 -11.76 2.59 -51.64
C GLY A 1143 -12.73 3.29 -52.59
N TYR A 1144 -14.04 3.27 -52.30
CA TYR A 1144 -15.04 4.10 -52.95
C TYR A 1144 -15.33 5.38 -52.14
N GLY A 1145 -15.93 6.39 -52.77
CA GLY A 1145 -16.32 7.64 -52.08
C GLY A 1145 -17.48 7.41 -51.10
N PHE A 1146 -17.59 8.26 -50.08
CA PHE A 1146 -18.68 8.20 -49.09
C PHE A 1146 -20.05 8.25 -49.79
N ASN A 1147 -20.90 7.26 -49.51
CA ASN A 1147 -22.25 7.13 -50.07
C ASN A 1147 -22.34 7.22 -51.62
N THR A 1148 -21.31 6.76 -52.33
CA THR A 1148 -21.25 6.83 -53.82
C THR A 1148 -22.42 6.11 -54.49
N PHE A 1149 -22.88 5.00 -53.93
CA PHE A 1149 -23.96 4.18 -54.48
C PHE A 1149 -25.17 4.23 -53.54
N ALA A 1150 -26.37 4.35 -54.10
CA ALA A 1150 -27.63 4.43 -53.36
C ALA A 1150 -28.74 3.59 -54.04
N GLY A 1151 -29.67 3.06 -53.25
CA GLY A 1151 -30.86 2.36 -53.75
C GLY A 1151 -31.86 1.98 -52.64
N ASP A 1152 -32.91 1.26 -53.04
CA ASP A 1152 -33.99 0.77 -52.17
C ASP A 1152 -33.74 -0.65 -51.63
N LYS A 1153 -32.73 -1.34 -52.18
CA LYS A 1153 -32.26 -2.67 -51.75
C LYS A 1153 -30.75 -2.68 -51.71
N ARG A 1154 -30.14 -3.47 -50.82
CA ARG A 1154 -28.69 -3.53 -50.61
C ARG A 1154 -28.23 -4.91 -50.17
N ILE A 1155 -27.01 -5.28 -50.57
CA ILE A 1155 -26.23 -6.34 -49.93
C ILE A 1155 -24.77 -5.89 -49.76
N LEU A 1156 -24.14 -6.32 -48.68
CA LEU A 1156 -22.75 -6.03 -48.34
C LEU A 1156 -22.12 -7.24 -47.64
N LEU A 1157 -20.90 -7.58 -48.04
CA LEU A 1157 -20.01 -8.53 -47.40
C LEU A 1157 -18.67 -7.82 -47.12
N ASN A 1158 -18.24 -7.82 -45.86
CA ASN A 1158 -16.89 -7.46 -45.46
C ASN A 1158 -16.20 -8.71 -44.90
N LEU A 1159 -15.03 -9.04 -45.45
CA LEU A 1159 -14.12 -10.05 -44.90
C LEU A 1159 -12.84 -9.34 -44.44
N GLU A 1160 -12.37 -9.64 -43.25
CA GLU A 1160 -11.21 -8.96 -42.67
C GLU A 1160 -10.38 -9.94 -41.84
N TYR A 1161 -9.10 -10.06 -42.19
CA TYR A 1161 -8.09 -10.75 -41.39
C TYR A 1161 -7.33 -9.73 -40.54
N ARG A 1162 -7.14 -10.02 -39.24
CA ARG A 1162 -6.46 -9.14 -38.28
C ARG A 1162 -5.32 -9.87 -37.57
N PHE A 1163 -4.20 -9.18 -37.39
CA PHE A 1163 -3.20 -9.47 -36.38
C PHE A 1163 -3.36 -8.43 -35.27
N LEU A 1164 -3.78 -8.86 -34.07
CA LEU A 1164 -4.15 -7.99 -32.95
C LEU A 1164 -3.16 -8.17 -31.80
N GLN A 1165 -2.48 -7.09 -31.40
CA GLN A 1165 -1.60 -7.07 -30.23
C GLN A 1165 -2.13 -6.07 -29.18
N GLU A 1166 -2.23 -6.53 -27.94
CA GLU A 1166 -2.61 -5.71 -26.78
C GLU A 1166 -1.44 -5.66 -25.78
N THR A 1167 -1.33 -4.52 -25.10
CA THR A 1167 -0.50 -4.30 -23.91
C THR A 1167 -1.38 -3.59 -22.89
N ARG A 1168 -1.58 -4.21 -21.72
CA ARG A 1168 -2.17 -3.48 -20.58
C ARG A 1168 -1.14 -2.47 -20.11
N ILE A 1169 -1.52 -1.19 -20.04
CA ILE A 1169 -0.67 -0.16 -19.46
C ILE A 1169 -1.17 0.15 -18.06
N ASN A 1170 -0.35 -0.24 -17.09
CA ASN A 1170 -0.48 0.05 -15.67
C ASN A 1170 -0.30 1.56 -15.43
N THR A 1171 -1.42 2.29 -15.53
CA THR A 1171 -1.65 3.73 -15.32
C THR A 1171 -3.08 3.97 -14.84
N ASP A 1172 -3.40 5.15 -14.33
CA ASP A 1172 -4.56 5.49 -13.46
C ASP A 1172 -5.96 5.32 -14.02
N VAL A 1173 -6.02 5.01 -15.30
CA VAL A 1173 -7.18 4.48 -16.01
C VAL A 1173 -6.76 3.10 -16.53
N ASP A 1174 -7.52 2.00 -16.28
CA ASP A 1174 -7.24 0.61 -16.75
C ASP A 1174 -7.28 0.52 -18.28
N ALA A 1175 -6.26 1.11 -18.87
CA ALA A 1175 -6.15 1.33 -20.28
C ALA A 1175 -5.44 0.12 -20.88
N VAL A 1176 -6.19 -0.61 -21.70
CA VAL A 1176 -5.57 -1.56 -22.61
C VAL A 1176 -5.29 -0.83 -23.90
N LEU A 1177 -4.01 -0.53 -24.12
CA LEU A 1177 -3.52 -0.01 -25.39
C LEU A 1177 -3.21 -1.18 -26.32
N GLY A 1178 -3.46 -1.00 -27.60
CA GLY A 1178 -3.16 -2.03 -28.57
C GLY A 1178 -3.10 -1.50 -29.99
N TRP A 1179 -2.68 -2.38 -30.88
CA TRP A 1179 -2.64 -2.12 -32.30
C TRP A 1179 -3.08 -3.35 -33.08
N ALA A 1180 -3.66 -3.14 -34.24
CA ALA A 1180 -3.94 -4.22 -35.17
C ALA A 1180 -3.52 -3.86 -36.59
N LEU A 1181 -2.85 -4.82 -37.23
CA LEU A 1181 -2.71 -4.86 -38.69
C LEU A 1181 -3.90 -5.62 -39.25
N SER A 1182 -4.47 -5.10 -40.33
CA SER A 1182 -5.63 -5.69 -41.00
C SER A 1182 -5.40 -5.80 -42.50
N SER A 1183 -6.00 -6.84 -43.09
CA SER A 1183 -6.15 -7.02 -44.53
C SER A 1183 -7.60 -7.36 -44.80
N PHE A 1184 -8.25 -6.65 -45.72
CA PHE A 1184 -9.69 -6.76 -45.94
C PHE A 1184 -10.07 -6.86 -47.41
N PHE A 1185 -11.22 -7.49 -47.62
CA PHE A 1185 -11.93 -7.54 -48.89
C PHE A 1185 -13.39 -7.14 -48.65
N ASP A 1186 -13.83 -6.10 -49.33
CA ASP A 1186 -15.21 -5.61 -49.26
C ASP A 1186 -15.89 -5.89 -50.61
N ILE A 1187 -17.14 -6.34 -50.60
CA ILE A 1187 -17.96 -6.51 -51.81
C ILE A 1187 -19.43 -6.23 -51.52
N GLY A 1188 -20.11 -5.50 -52.41
CA GLY A 1188 -21.52 -5.17 -52.21
C GLY A 1188 -22.18 -4.56 -53.43
N GLN A 1189 -23.50 -4.45 -53.38
CA GLN A 1189 -24.32 -3.86 -54.43
C GLN A 1189 -25.59 -3.23 -53.85
N VAL A 1190 -26.13 -2.24 -54.56
CA VAL A 1190 -27.45 -1.63 -54.34
C VAL A 1190 -28.30 -1.78 -55.61
N TRP A 1191 -29.62 -1.75 -55.42
CA TRP A 1191 -30.62 -1.83 -56.49
C TRP A 1191 -31.79 -0.89 -56.20
N GLN A 1192 -32.55 -0.52 -57.23
CA GLN A 1192 -33.80 0.21 -57.08
C GLN A 1192 -34.96 -0.74 -56.68
N SER A 1193 -36.09 -0.17 -56.25
CA SER A 1193 -37.27 -0.91 -55.77
C SER A 1193 -38.00 -1.70 -56.86
N ASP A 1194 -37.90 -1.30 -58.12
CA ASP A 1194 -38.42 -1.99 -59.30
C ASP A 1194 -37.50 -3.10 -59.83
N GLU A 1195 -36.20 -3.03 -59.58
CA GLU A 1195 -35.22 -4.03 -60.00
C GLU A 1195 -35.30 -5.33 -59.17
N ASN A 1196 -35.32 -6.51 -59.82
CA ASN A 1196 -35.17 -7.79 -59.12
C ASN A 1196 -33.68 -8.17 -59.03
N PRO A 1197 -33.07 -8.22 -57.82
CA PRO A 1197 -31.64 -8.49 -57.66
C PRO A 1197 -31.24 -9.93 -58.05
N PHE A 1198 -32.19 -10.85 -58.20
CA PHE A 1198 -31.94 -12.27 -58.46
C PHE A 1198 -32.26 -12.73 -59.89
N SER A 1199 -32.95 -11.92 -60.71
CA SER A 1199 -33.35 -12.34 -62.07
C SER A 1199 -32.23 -12.24 -63.11
N ASP A 1200 -31.25 -11.38 -62.87
CA ASP A 1200 -30.05 -11.21 -63.70
C ASP A 1200 -28.83 -10.96 -62.80
N PHE A 1201 -28.54 -11.96 -61.96
CA PHE A 1201 -27.42 -11.95 -61.03
C PHE A 1201 -26.10 -12.13 -61.79
N SER A 1202 -25.25 -11.10 -61.75
CA SER A 1202 -23.89 -11.15 -62.26
C SER A 1202 -22.92 -10.55 -61.25
N ILE A 1203 -21.84 -11.27 -60.95
CA ILE A 1203 -20.80 -10.83 -60.01
C ILE A 1203 -20.06 -9.58 -60.51
N GLU A 1204 -20.10 -9.28 -61.81
CA GLU A 1204 -19.50 -8.07 -62.40
C GLU A 1204 -20.25 -6.79 -61.99
N LYS A 1205 -21.55 -6.90 -61.66
CA LYS A 1205 -22.38 -5.78 -61.20
C LYS A 1205 -22.04 -5.36 -59.77
N PHE A 1206 -21.43 -6.24 -58.97
CA PHE A 1206 -20.97 -5.90 -57.63
C PHE A 1206 -19.84 -4.87 -57.68
N LYS A 1207 -19.64 -4.19 -56.56
CA LYS A 1207 -18.55 -3.23 -56.34
C LYS A 1207 -17.70 -3.81 -55.22
N SER A 1208 -16.44 -4.06 -55.54
CA SER A 1208 -15.50 -4.76 -54.67
C SER A 1208 -14.19 -4.01 -54.53
N SER A 1209 -13.52 -4.21 -53.41
CA SER A 1209 -12.23 -3.63 -53.11
C SER A 1209 -11.41 -4.56 -52.22
N ILE A 1210 -10.10 -4.37 -52.28
CA ILE A 1210 -9.14 -5.02 -51.39
C ILE A 1210 -8.26 -3.95 -50.75
N GLY A 1211 -7.84 -4.17 -49.51
CA GLY A 1211 -7.01 -3.20 -48.81
C GLY A 1211 -6.30 -3.75 -47.59
N VAL A 1212 -5.47 -2.90 -47.01
CA VAL A 1212 -4.71 -3.15 -45.78
C VAL A 1212 -4.79 -1.92 -44.88
N GLY A 1213 -4.65 -2.09 -43.58
CA GLY A 1213 -4.68 -0.97 -42.65
C GLY A 1213 -4.00 -1.25 -41.32
N VAL A 1214 -3.56 -0.19 -40.67
CA VAL A 1214 -3.08 -0.21 -39.29
C VAL A 1214 -4.04 0.58 -38.41
N SER A 1215 -4.29 0.06 -37.22
CA SER A 1215 -5.13 0.69 -36.20
C SER A 1215 -4.39 0.71 -34.87
N PHE A 1216 -4.63 1.75 -34.08
CA PHE A 1216 -4.16 1.91 -32.71
C PHE A 1216 -5.35 2.26 -31.83
N PHE A 1217 -5.52 1.58 -30.70
CA PHE A 1217 -6.67 1.77 -29.83
C PHE A 1217 -6.27 1.85 -28.37
N ILE A 1218 -7.12 2.51 -27.58
CA ILE A 1218 -7.06 2.56 -26.12
C ILE A 1218 -8.45 2.21 -25.58
N SER A 1219 -8.50 1.21 -24.69
CA SER A 1219 -9.70 0.74 -24.02
C SER A 1219 -9.58 1.02 -22.52
N PRO A 1220 -10.11 2.15 -22.02
CA PRO A 1220 -10.22 2.47 -20.58
C PRO A 1220 -11.12 1.46 -19.80
N PRO A 1221 -11.18 1.53 -18.45
CA PRO A 1221 -12.06 0.71 -17.63
C PRO A 1221 -13.51 1.13 -17.80
N ILE A 1222 -14.36 0.09 -17.81
CA ILE A 1222 -15.79 -0.05 -17.50
C ILE A 1222 -16.79 1.07 -17.91
N ASP A 1223 -16.49 2.36 -17.78
CA ASP A 1223 -17.43 3.47 -18.02
C ASP A 1223 -17.14 4.33 -19.26
N PHE A 1224 -15.97 4.18 -19.89
CA PHE A 1224 -15.56 4.98 -21.06
C PHE A 1224 -15.54 4.16 -22.37
N GLN A 1225 -15.88 4.80 -23.49
CA GLN A 1225 -15.82 4.16 -24.81
C GLN A 1225 -14.37 3.90 -25.25
N PRO A 1226 -14.06 2.76 -25.90
CA PRO A 1226 -12.75 2.54 -26.52
C PRO A 1226 -12.53 3.48 -27.70
N LEU A 1227 -11.42 4.22 -27.69
CA LEU A 1227 -11.01 5.11 -28.79
C LEU A 1227 -10.08 4.35 -29.75
N SER A 1228 -10.20 4.54 -31.07
CA SER A 1228 -9.39 3.78 -32.04
C SER A 1228 -9.07 4.50 -33.36
N THR A 1229 -7.88 5.08 -33.47
CA THR A 1229 -7.42 5.66 -34.75
C THR A 1229 -7.04 4.56 -35.75
N SER A 1230 -7.33 4.76 -37.04
CA SER A 1230 -6.84 3.87 -38.10
C SER A 1230 -6.51 4.59 -39.40
N ILE A 1231 -5.50 4.05 -40.08
CA ILE A 1231 -5.11 4.42 -41.44
C ILE A 1231 -5.25 3.15 -42.30
N GLU A 1232 -6.17 3.19 -43.26
CA GLU A 1232 -6.41 2.10 -44.21
C GLU A 1232 -6.08 2.56 -45.63
N ILE A 1233 -5.61 1.65 -46.48
CA ILE A 1233 -5.41 1.87 -47.92
C ILE A 1233 -6.23 0.84 -48.67
N ALA A 1234 -7.15 1.30 -49.51
CA ALA A 1234 -8.06 0.45 -50.26
C ALA A 1234 -8.02 0.73 -51.77
N VAL A 1235 -8.02 -0.35 -52.56
CA VAL A 1235 -8.04 -0.33 -54.03
C VAL A 1235 -9.38 -0.86 -54.52
N PRO A 1236 -10.20 -0.07 -55.24
CA PRO A 1236 -11.41 -0.55 -55.90
C PRO A 1236 -11.06 -1.40 -57.12
N LEU A 1237 -11.68 -2.59 -57.23
CA LEU A 1237 -11.34 -3.59 -58.25
C LEU A 1237 -12.20 -3.45 -59.53
N ASN A 1238 -13.42 -2.90 -59.42
CA ASN A 1238 -14.37 -2.80 -60.54
C ASN A 1238 -14.27 -1.48 -61.34
N ILE A 1239 -13.16 -0.73 -61.25
CA ILE A 1239 -12.94 0.48 -62.05
C ILE A 1239 -12.05 0.12 -63.24
N ALA A 1240 -12.56 0.33 -64.47
CA ALA A 1240 -12.00 -0.22 -65.70
C ALA A 1240 -10.54 0.16 -66.03
N TYR A 1241 -9.94 1.13 -65.34
CA TYR A 1241 -8.53 1.47 -65.48
C TYR A 1241 -7.81 1.74 -64.15
N SER A 1242 -7.05 0.72 -63.73
CA SER A 1242 -5.78 0.79 -62.98
C SER A 1242 -5.75 0.92 -61.44
N LEU A 1243 -4.75 0.21 -60.89
CA LEU A 1243 -4.18 0.33 -59.54
C LEU A 1243 -3.59 1.73 -59.19
N ARG A 1244 -3.86 2.79 -59.97
CA ARG A 1244 -3.14 4.09 -59.84
C ARG A 1244 -3.71 5.05 -58.80
N THR A 1245 -4.89 4.80 -58.23
CA THR A 1245 -5.50 5.66 -57.20
C THR A 1245 -5.98 4.86 -55.98
N PRO A 1246 -5.07 4.20 -55.23
CA PRO A 1246 -5.39 3.69 -53.90
C PRO A 1246 -5.91 4.84 -53.04
N ARG A 1247 -7.06 4.65 -52.36
CA ARG A 1247 -7.57 5.65 -51.43
C ARG A 1247 -7.00 5.39 -50.04
N ILE A 1248 -6.39 6.43 -49.47
CA ILE A 1248 -6.03 6.48 -48.06
C ILE A 1248 -7.27 6.91 -47.28
N ILE A 1249 -7.64 6.12 -46.28
CA ILE A 1249 -8.79 6.32 -45.41
C ILE A 1249 -8.25 6.54 -44.00
N TRP A 1250 -8.86 7.50 -43.31
CA TRP A 1250 -8.47 7.98 -42.00
C TRP A 1250 -9.69 7.95 -41.09
N ARG A 1251 -9.56 7.38 -39.90
CA ARG A 1251 -10.69 7.19 -38.99
C ARG A 1251 -10.26 7.42 -37.55
N LEU A 1252 -11.16 8.00 -36.75
CA LEU A 1252 -10.97 8.20 -35.30
C LEU A 1252 -11.48 7.04 -34.43
N GLU A 1253 -12.35 6.19 -35.01
CA GLU A 1253 -12.85 4.97 -34.41
C GLU A 1253 -13.22 3.98 -35.53
N ARG A 1254 -12.83 2.72 -35.36
CA ARG A 1254 -13.07 1.67 -36.36
C ARG A 1254 -14.33 0.87 -36.01
N MET A 1255 -15.25 0.76 -36.98
CA MET A 1255 -16.50 0.03 -36.84
C MET A 1255 -16.49 -1.39 -37.43
N PHE A 1256 -15.48 -1.68 -38.26
CA PHE A 1256 -15.17 -3.00 -38.81
C PHE A 1256 -13.69 -3.05 -39.20
#